data_AF-A0A838IMT2-F1
#
_entry.id   AF-A0A838IMT2-F1
#
_cell.length_a   1.000
_cell.length_b   1.000
_cell.length_c   1.000
_cell.angle_alpha   90.00
_cell.angle_beta   90.00
_cell.angle_gamma   90.00
#
_symmetry.space_group_name_H-M   'P 1'
#
loop_
_entity.id
_entity.type
_entity.pdbx_description
1 polymer ?
#
loop_
_entity_poly.entity_id
_entity_poly.type
_entity_poly.pdbx_seq_one_letter_code
_entity_poly.pdbx_strand_id
1 'polypeptide(L)'
;MRSPLLLVIFLIGLGGCRGGGPEPVEGYPPDTNNSNNSNNNNNNDAGHDVGPDASFEPQARSGICIYSADSQYCEFVRGSLDENVPSSDSGPDSDGSVWSQPVGVSVGGQFAGVGACPLNYHFVLPHELSSGGLGEARVIYIKPHHHLDATSAQNGQQSWPAPPPGMTPDGADPDYPIFLDKVGNNGVIDEPTVLSLMPGEHVLRSALRAKAPLFITSPCSSSATIRLQNNASIAVDDADLFLLAGVSVVADGVAAPVIRLTNVRNAAIVSSRITSTSPTPLAAIQMKGGTLALSKVAIDGTRTGIELLGVDASLRHVHVHNVASGLISRPGTRTTDPSTGFATTLVIGDSVFDGGAAQTTERVGIDIEATLLGLNNVHIRKFAQHSASANNPGLRSVSSYVRALGKTTIEQNHGPGIDGQRSRIWLSDGTRIRENWPGILLRTTPVVSQQVVNEGMLSQDLSNRLYVVNKGLPAMPDFGDLRFPGDHFFPGDHFFPGDHFFPGDHFFPGDHFFPGDHFAGVNTDYQFPGDHFFPIASGDRPAMSDLSTWNTLAATGGTEFLNNFSAGVDSRGVNLYIDDATISGTQRSPDFSMVANSIDVSKPAHGIYFLSADVVHLSQTAILENHGAGIVGHRLKGYTTINDSVIMLNRAGGAWFQNDTQPGVLSIEHSTFVRNTAIGLFASNQEIQVNQSDFMLTLDASLNLGNTIVSAGDGAQFLNSTGRFTSSDCRKNDRFGLFAAAGTELDLGGTTWGNRRGDEVALASTEDSILSETLTQATVTSEETLPSTLWGKPAN
;
A
#
# COMPACT_ATOMS: atom_id res chain seq x y z
N MET A 1 14.80 0.32 28.13
CA MET A 1 14.47 -0.27 26.81
C MET A 1 15.26 -1.56 26.70
N ARG A 2 14.59 -2.73 26.70
CA ARG A 2 15.26 -4.02 26.45
C ARG A 2 15.14 -4.28 24.96
N SER A 3 16.28 -4.41 24.28
CA SER A 3 16.40 -4.69 22.85
C SER A 3 15.58 -5.95 22.50
N PRO A 4 14.72 -5.94 21.48
CA PRO A 4 14.12 -7.17 20.98
C PRO A 4 15.23 -8.01 20.35
N LEU A 5 15.34 -9.27 20.79
CA LEU A 5 16.14 -10.27 20.10
C LEU A 5 15.51 -10.43 18.71
N LEU A 6 16.20 -9.95 17.67
CA LEU A 6 15.83 -10.21 16.29
C LEU A 6 15.98 -11.72 16.08
N LEU A 7 14.86 -12.46 16.10
CA LEU A 7 14.84 -13.86 15.71
C LEU A 7 15.09 -13.91 14.19
N VAL A 8 16.36 -13.89 13.79
CA VAL A 8 16.79 -14.18 12.43
C VAL A 8 16.55 -15.67 12.21
N ILE A 9 15.34 -16.03 11.80
CA ILE A 9 15.12 -17.35 11.21
C ILE A 9 15.91 -17.35 9.90
N PHE A 10 17.05 -18.05 9.88
CA PHE A 10 17.78 -18.35 8.65
C PHE A 10 16.87 -19.17 7.73
N LEU A 11 16.09 -18.49 6.90
CA LEU A 11 15.48 -19.08 5.71
C LEU A 11 16.60 -19.18 4.66
N ILE A 12 17.37 -20.27 4.74
CA ILE A 12 18.35 -20.64 3.73
C ILE A 12 17.63 -20.68 2.38
N GLY A 13 18.12 -19.89 1.42
CA GLY A 13 17.58 -19.83 0.06
C GLY A 13 17.64 -21.21 -0.61
N LEU A 14 16.49 -21.74 -0.99
CA LEU A 14 16.38 -23.01 -1.70
C LEU A 14 16.42 -22.78 -3.21
N GLY A 15 17.38 -23.42 -3.88
CA GLY A 15 17.51 -23.41 -5.34
C GLY A 15 16.31 -24.06 -6.02
N GLY A 16 15.79 -23.39 -7.06
CA GLY A 16 14.69 -23.92 -7.87
C GLY A 16 15.13 -25.10 -8.73
N CYS A 17 14.33 -26.17 -8.74
CA CYS A 17 14.47 -27.26 -9.70
C CYS A 17 14.22 -26.74 -11.13
N ARG A 18 15.24 -26.79 -12.01
CA ARG A 18 15.09 -26.62 -13.46
C ARG A 18 14.33 -27.83 -14.03
N GLY A 19 13.06 -27.64 -14.37
CA GLY A 19 12.34 -28.54 -15.26
C GLY A 19 12.69 -28.20 -16.71
N GLY A 20 13.51 -29.03 -17.37
CA GLY A 20 13.73 -28.94 -18.81
C GLY A 20 12.52 -29.49 -19.56
N GLY A 21 11.74 -28.59 -20.17
CA GLY A 21 10.72 -28.91 -21.17
C GLY A 21 11.06 -28.17 -22.48
N PRO A 22 10.80 -28.77 -23.66
CA PRO A 22 11.28 -28.25 -24.93
C PRO A 22 10.51 -26.99 -25.36
N GLU A 23 11.24 -26.01 -25.89
CA GLU A 23 10.71 -24.77 -26.48
C GLU A 23 9.74 -25.07 -27.65
N PRO A 24 8.57 -24.41 -27.74
CA PRO A 24 7.86 -24.28 -28.98
C PRO A 24 8.44 -23.10 -29.79
N VAL A 25 8.81 -23.39 -31.03
CA VAL A 25 9.21 -22.41 -32.04
C VAL A 25 8.00 -21.55 -32.40
N GLU A 26 8.02 -20.25 -32.07
CA GLU A 26 7.03 -19.28 -32.54
C GLU A 26 7.39 -18.80 -33.95
N GLY A 27 6.48 -19.04 -34.89
CA GLY A 27 6.49 -18.50 -36.23
C GLY A 27 5.80 -17.14 -36.31
N TYR A 28 6.34 -16.26 -37.15
CA TYR A 28 5.80 -14.98 -37.58
C TYR A 28 4.32 -15.02 -38.01
N PRO A 29 3.52 -13.96 -37.76
CA PRO A 29 2.33 -13.68 -38.55
C PRO A 29 2.65 -12.73 -39.72
N PRO A 30 1.97 -12.84 -40.88
CA PRO A 30 2.07 -11.87 -41.95
C PRO A 30 1.03 -10.75 -41.80
N ASP A 31 1.42 -9.57 -42.28
CA ASP A 31 0.54 -8.45 -42.61
C ASP A 31 -0.60 -8.87 -43.55
N THR A 32 -1.78 -8.27 -43.37
CA THR A 32 -2.53 -7.71 -44.51
C THR A 32 -3.58 -6.68 -44.10
N ASN A 33 -3.60 -5.64 -44.93
CA ASN A 33 -4.43 -4.45 -45.03
C ASN A 33 -5.96 -4.64 -45.11
N ASN A 34 -6.65 -3.69 -44.47
CA ASN A 34 -7.63 -2.73 -45.04
C ASN A 34 -8.94 -3.26 -45.67
N SER A 35 -10.09 -2.88 -45.10
CA SER A 35 -11.10 -2.05 -45.78
C SER A 35 -12.38 -1.81 -44.96
N ASN A 36 -12.89 -0.60 -45.12
CA ASN A 36 -14.16 -0.06 -44.61
C ASN A 36 -15.41 -0.79 -45.15
N ASN A 37 -16.49 -0.79 -44.35
CA ASN A 37 -17.72 -0.01 -44.58
C ASN A 37 -19.03 -0.78 -44.32
N SER A 38 -19.97 -0.06 -43.69
CA SER A 38 -21.44 -0.10 -43.81
C SER A 38 -22.28 -1.10 -42.97
N ASN A 39 -22.97 -0.49 -42.00
CA ASN A 39 -24.44 -0.39 -41.85
C ASN A 39 -25.34 -1.65 -41.78
N ASN A 40 -26.01 -1.74 -40.62
CA ASN A 40 -27.48 -1.76 -40.41
C ASN A 40 -28.22 -3.09 -40.08
N ASN A 41 -29.10 -2.94 -39.08
CA ASN A 41 -30.37 -3.64 -38.77
C ASN A 41 -30.42 -4.97 -38.00
N ASN A 42 -31.07 -4.87 -36.82
CA ASN A 42 -32.14 -5.71 -36.23
C ASN A 42 -32.56 -6.99 -36.99
N ASN A 43 -32.57 -8.14 -36.30
CA ASN A 43 -33.77 -8.74 -35.67
C ASN A 43 -33.47 -10.13 -35.06
N ASN A 44 -34.30 -10.49 -34.08
CA ASN A 44 -34.44 -11.81 -33.45
C ASN A 44 -34.53 -12.98 -34.45
N ASP A 45 -33.89 -14.12 -34.15
CA ASP A 45 -34.60 -15.39 -33.94
C ASP A 45 -33.69 -16.53 -33.44
N ALA A 46 -34.32 -17.47 -32.74
CA ALA A 46 -33.75 -18.59 -31.99
C ALA A 46 -33.24 -19.76 -32.85
N GLY A 47 -32.32 -20.57 -32.29
CA GLY A 47 -32.11 -21.95 -32.73
C GLY A 47 -30.69 -22.51 -32.50
N HIS A 48 -30.58 -23.41 -31.51
CA HIS A 48 -29.59 -24.48 -31.29
C HIS A 48 -28.38 -24.65 -32.23
N ASP A 49 -27.15 -24.72 -31.67
CA ASP A 49 -26.39 -25.98 -31.61
C ASP A 49 -25.11 -25.93 -30.72
N VAL A 50 -25.03 -26.95 -29.87
CA VAL A 50 -23.94 -27.73 -29.23
C VAL A 50 -22.44 -27.34 -29.38
N GLY A 51 -21.84 -26.90 -28.25
CA GLY A 51 -20.55 -27.37 -27.66
C GLY A 51 -19.20 -26.72 -28.08
N PRO A 52 -18.09 -26.90 -27.31
CA PRO A 52 -17.96 -27.41 -25.94
C PRO A 52 -17.24 -26.44 -24.96
N ASP A 53 -17.43 -26.73 -23.66
CA ASP A 53 -16.74 -26.17 -22.51
C ASP A 53 -15.22 -26.35 -22.58
N ALA A 54 -14.48 -25.24 -22.47
CA ALA A 54 -13.07 -25.25 -22.07
C ALA A 54 -13.00 -25.16 -20.54
N SER A 55 -13.13 -26.31 -19.88
CA SER A 55 -12.74 -26.47 -18.48
C SER A 55 -11.23 -26.27 -18.38
N PHE A 56 -10.80 -25.14 -17.83
CA PHE A 56 -9.43 -24.91 -17.41
C PHE A 56 -9.12 -25.83 -16.22
N GLU A 57 -8.49 -26.97 -16.47
CA GLU A 57 -7.83 -27.76 -15.42
C GLU A 57 -6.62 -26.96 -14.88
N PRO A 58 -6.47 -26.80 -13.55
CA PRO A 58 -5.25 -26.25 -13.01
C PRO A 58 -4.14 -27.30 -13.15
N GLN A 59 -3.13 -26.96 -13.97
CA GLN A 59 -1.92 -27.75 -14.14
C GLN A 59 -1.20 -28.03 -12.82
N ALA A 60 -0.46 -29.14 -12.82
CA ALA A 60 0.17 -29.81 -11.69
C ALA A 60 0.85 -28.89 -10.66
N ARG A 61 0.55 -29.15 -9.38
CA ARG A 61 1.09 -28.42 -8.22
C ARG A 61 2.55 -28.85 -7.96
N SER A 62 3.47 -27.91 -8.07
CA SER A 62 4.83 -28.05 -7.55
C SER A 62 4.78 -27.94 -6.02
N GLY A 63 4.88 -29.08 -5.32
CA GLY A 63 5.06 -29.10 -3.87
C GLY A 63 6.50 -28.73 -3.48
N ILE A 64 6.66 -27.94 -2.42
CA ILE A 64 7.97 -27.63 -1.83
C ILE A 64 8.25 -28.66 -0.72
N CYS A 65 9.28 -29.48 -0.91
CA CYS A 65 9.84 -30.29 0.17
C CYS A 65 10.75 -29.39 1.03
N ILE A 66 10.49 -29.32 2.33
CA ILE A 66 11.33 -28.59 3.29
C ILE A 66 12.51 -29.49 3.69
N TYR A 67 13.42 -29.83 2.76
CA TYR A 67 14.66 -30.53 3.08
C TYR A 67 15.79 -30.13 2.14
N SER A 68 16.89 -29.63 2.70
CA SER A 68 18.20 -29.52 2.05
C SER A 68 19.20 -30.20 2.98
N ALA A 69 19.60 -31.42 2.67
CA ALA A 69 20.80 -32.03 3.23
C ALA A 69 21.89 -31.98 2.14
N ASP A 70 23.04 -31.44 2.53
CA ASP A 70 24.22 -31.22 1.70
C ASP A 70 24.66 -32.53 1.02
N SER A 71 24.65 -32.56 -0.32
CA SER A 71 24.92 -33.75 -1.10
C SER A 71 26.41 -33.86 -1.44
N GLN A 72 27.21 -34.48 -0.58
CA GLN A 72 28.57 -34.91 -0.96
C GLN A 72 28.98 -36.35 -0.62
N TYR A 73 28.15 -37.16 0.04
CA TYR A 73 28.49 -38.58 0.24
C TYR A 73 27.24 -39.48 0.22
N CYS A 74 26.87 -39.97 -0.96
CA CYS A 74 26.01 -41.16 -1.11
C CYS A 74 26.22 -41.76 -2.51
N GLU A 75 27.30 -42.53 -2.67
CA GLU A 75 27.48 -43.44 -3.80
C GLU A 75 26.94 -44.82 -3.39
N PHE A 76 25.89 -45.30 -4.06
CA PHE A 76 25.34 -46.64 -3.84
C PHE A 76 25.95 -47.62 -4.87
N VAL A 77 26.80 -48.53 -4.41
CA VAL A 77 27.17 -49.75 -5.15
C VAL A 77 26.00 -50.73 -5.05
N ARG A 78 25.40 -51.07 -6.19
CA ARG A 78 24.45 -52.19 -6.31
C ARG A 78 25.23 -53.51 -6.41
N GLY A 79 25.10 -54.38 -5.40
CA GLY A 79 25.58 -55.76 -5.44
C GLY A 79 24.45 -56.74 -5.09
N SER A 80 24.21 -57.69 -5.99
CA SER A 80 23.20 -58.74 -5.93
C SER A 80 23.44 -59.74 -4.80
N LEU A 81 22.35 -60.22 -4.22
CA LEU A 81 22.30 -61.40 -3.37
C LEU A 81 22.72 -62.65 -4.15
N ASP A 82 23.67 -63.41 -3.63
CA ASP A 82 23.78 -64.86 -3.85
C ASP A 82 24.48 -65.55 -2.66
N GLU A 83 24.17 -66.83 -2.51
CA GLU A 83 24.24 -67.69 -1.33
C GLU A 83 25.63 -68.13 -0.82
N ASN A 84 25.62 -68.65 0.42
CA ASN A 84 26.44 -69.75 0.99
C ASN A 84 27.83 -69.49 1.67
N VAL A 85 27.82 -69.70 3.02
CA VAL A 85 28.82 -70.46 3.86
C VAL A 85 30.14 -69.74 4.28
N PRO A 86 30.80 -70.01 5.45
CA PRO A 86 30.38 -70.37 6.82
C PRO A 86 31.01 -69.50 7.96
N SER A 87 30.62 -69.82 9.20
CA SER A 87 31.18 -69.44 10.51
C SER A 87 32.71 -69.35 10.67
N SER A 88 33.19 -68.34 11.41
CA SER A 88 34.38 -68.47 12.27
C SER A 88 34.37 -67.49 13.45
N ASP A 89 34.78 -68.03 14.59
CA ASP A 89 34.89 -67.52 15.95
C ASP A 89 35.79 -66.29 16.20
N SER A 90 35.52 -65.69 17.38
CA SER A 90 36.46 -65.14 18.39
C SER A 90 37.00 -63.71 18.31
N GLY A 91 36.76 -62.95 19.39
CA GLY A 91 37.60 -61.83 19.83
C GLY A 91 36.85 -60.70 20.57
N PRO A 92 37.03 -60.54 21.91
CA PRO A 92 36.40 -59.49 22.73
C PRO A 92 37.28 -58.25 22.90
N ASP A 93 36.69 -57.19 23.48
CA ASP A 93 37.25 -55.97 24.12
C ASP A 93 36.70 -54.67 23.46
N SER A 94 35.68 -54.05 24.05
CA SER A 94 35.69 -53.07 25.15
C SER A 94 35.89 -51.63 24.66
N ASP A 95 34.84 -50.82 24.70
CA ASP A 95 34.76 -49.71 25.65
C ASP A 95 33.42 -48.95 25.55
N GLY A 96 32.88 -48.64 26.73
CA GLY A 96 31.59 -48.00 26.90
C GLY A 96 31.63 -46.49 26.70
N SER A 97 30.61 -45.98 26.03
CA SER A 97 30.02 -44.68 26.33
C SER A 97 28.52 -44.80 26.17
N VAL A 98 27.82 -44.90 27.30
CA VAL A 98 26.35 -44.86 27.35
C VAL A 98 25.92 -43.43 27.08
N TRP A 99 25.60 -43.14 25.83
CA TRP A 99 24.82 -41.96 25.48
C TRP A 99 23.35 -42.34 25.64
N SER A 100 22.66 -41.66 26.57
CA SER A 100 21.21 -41.76 26.72
C SER A 100 20.54 -41.27 25.44
N GLN A 101 20.10 -42.20 24.60
CA GLN A 101 19.24 -41.89 23.48
C GLN A 101 17.93 -41.30 23.99
N PRO A 102 17.36 -40.27 23.34
CA PRO A 102 15.96 -39.94 23.53
C PRO A 102 15.15 -41.20 23.20
N VAL A 103 14.33 -41.66 24.15
CA VAL A 103 13.42 -42.79 23.92
C VAL A 103 12.32 -42.33 22.97
N GLY A 104 12.63 -42.33 21.67
CA GLY A 104 11.67 -42.25 20.59
C GLY A 104 11.62 -43.62 19.91
N VAL A 105 10.48 -44.30 19.99
CA VAL A 105 10.26 -45.56 19.28
C VAL A 105 10.28 -45.25 17.77
N SER A 106 11.36 -45.66 17.11
CA SER A 106 11.53 -45.55 15.67
C SER A 106 10.75 -46.64 14.95
N VAL A 107 9.89 -46.26 14.00
CA VAL A 107 9.23 -47.20 13.11
C VAL A 107 9.47 -46.78 11.66
N GLY A 108 10.42 -47.43 11.01
CA GLY A 108 10.64 -47.34 9.57
C GLY A 108 9.66 -48.26 8.84
N GLY A 109 8.65 -47.67 8.18
CA GLY A 109 7.76 -48.37 7.26
C GLY A 109 7.75 -47.66 5.90
N GLN A 110 7.90 -48.41 4.81
CA GLN A 110 7.67 -47.89 3.46
C GLN A 110 6.20 -47.54 3.28
N PHE A 111 5.90 -46.25 3.13
CA PHE A 111 4.57 -45.77 2.75
C PHE A 111 4.35 -46.00 1.24
N ALA A 112 3.69 -47.10 0.89
CA ALA A 112 3.16 -47.31 -0.45
C ALA A 112 1.86 -46.50 -0.61
N GLY A 113 1.93 -45.34 -1.29
CA GLY A 113 0.71 -44.60 -1.66
C GLY A 113 0.87 -43.10 -1.92
N VAL A 114 1.97 -42.46 -1.50
CA VAL A 114 2.19 -41.01 -1.72
C VAL A 114 3.41 -40.83 -2.62
N GLY A 115 3.23 -40.98 -3.93
CA GLY A 115 4.30 -40.99 -4.94
C GLY A 115 5.11 -39.69 -5.10
N ALA A 116 4.93 -38.69 -4.23
CA ALA A 116 5.59 -37.39 -4.34
C ALA A 116 6.24 -36.86 -3.04
N CYS A 117 6.25 -37.62 -1.94
CA CYS A 117 6.94 -37.18 -0.71
C CYS A 117 7.80 -38.33 -0.16
N PRO A 118 9.10 -38.43 -0.52
CA PRO A 118 9.98 -39.44 0.03
C PRO A 118 10.21 -39.15 1.52
N LEU A 119 9.48 -39.84 2.40
CA LEU A 119 9.58 -39.79 3.87
C LEU A 119 10.90 -40.36 4.43
N ASN A 120 11.90 -40.62 3.59
CA ASN A 120 13.19 -41.19 4.03
C ASN A 120 14.12 -40.17 4.71
N TYR A 121 13.70 -38.91 4.87
CA TYR A 121 14.50 -37.90 5.54
C TYR A 121 13.93 -37.61 6.93
N HIS A 122 14.75 -37.88 7.95
CA HIS A 122 14.48 -37.56 9.33
C HIS A 122 14.19 -36.06 9.49
N PHE A 123 13.11 -35.71 10.19
CA PHE A 123 12.92 -34.36 10.68
C PHE A 123 13.92 -34.14 11.82
N VAL A 124 15.07 -33.55 11.49
CA VAL A 124 16.03 -33.07 12.47
C VAL A 124 15.68 -31.62 12.72
N LEU A 125 15.10 -31.32 13.89
CA LEU A 125 15.02 -29.94 14.38
C LEU A 125 16.44 -29.35 14.30
N PRO A 126 16.63 -28.16 13.70
CA PRO A 126 17.93 -27.48 13.72
C PRO A 126 18.50 -27.52 15.14
N HIS A 127 19.76 -27.95 15.27
CA HIS A 127 20.39 -28.13 16.59
C HIS A 127 20.33 -26.84 17.45
N GLU A 128 20.28 -25.67 16.81
CA GLU A 128 20.13 -24.36 17.44
C GLU A 128 18.77 -24.16 18.16
N LEU A 129 17.68 -24.79 17.70
CA LEU A 129 16.38 -24.76 18.38
C LEU A 129 16.38 -25.62 19.66
N SER A 130 17.20 -26.69 19.70
CA SER A 130 17.30 -27.57 20.87
C SER A 130 18.11 -26.94 22.03
N SER A 131 19.07 -26.06 21.75
CA SER A 131 19.96 -25.48 22.75
C SER A 131 19.48 -24.16 23.36
N GLY A 132 18.50 -23.48 22.75
CA GLY A 132 18.19 -22.08 23.07
C GLY A 132 16.88 -21.78 23.80
N GLY A 133 15.94 -22.72 23.92
CA GLY A 133 14.66 -22.40 24.59
C GLY A 133 13.56 -23.45 24.55
N LEU A 134 13.73 -24.58 23.88
CA LEU A 134 12.68 -25.60 23.83
C LEU A 134 12.63 -26.56 25.02
N GLY A 135 13.68 -26.64 25.83
CA GLY A 135 13.76 -27.61 26.92
C GLY A 135 13.46 -29.03 26.43
N GLU A 136 12.95 -29.87 27.33
CA GLU A 136 12.38 -31.17 26.97
C GLU A 136 11.01 -30.94 26.29
N ALA A 137 11.02 -30.65 24.98
CA ALA A 137 9.79 -30.54 24.22
C ALA A 137 9.21 -31.92 23.92
N ARG A 138 7.92 -32.09 24.19
CA ARG A 138 7.18 -33.32 23.89
C ARG A 138 6.85 -33.39 22.41
N VAL A 139 7.23 -34.47 21.73
CA VAL A 139 6.94 -34.68 20.30
C VAL A 139 5.85 -35.72 20.13
N ILE A 140 4.76 -35.35 19.46
CA ILE A 140 3.59 -36.19 19.22
C ILE A 140 3.36 -36.32 17.72
N TYR A 141 3.37 -37.55 17.21
CA TYR A 141 3.04 -37.86 15.82
C TYR A 141 1.57 -38.25 15.71
N ILE A 142 0.79 -37.53 14.89
CA ILE A 142 -0.66 -37.74 14.79
C ILE A 142 -1.02 -38.27 13.41
N LYS A 143 -1.78 -39.37 13.38
CA LYS A 143 -2.30 -40.01 12.16
C LYS A 143 -3.73 -39.55 11.86
N PRO A 144 -4.16 -39.47 10.58
CA PRO A 144 -5.53 -39.13 10.22
C PRO A 144 -6.52 -40.22 10.63
N HIS A 145 -7.74 -39.82 11.00
CA HIS A 145 -8.79 -40.73 11.50
C HIS A 145 -9.22 -41.79 10.47
N HIS A 146 -9.28 -41.45 9.17
CA HIS A 146 -9.80 -42.33 8.12
C HIS A 146 -8.94 -43.58 7.86
N HIS A 147 -7.73 -43.69 8.44
CA HIS A 147 -6.89 -44.88 8.30
C HIS A 147 -7.16 -45.97 9.35
N LEU A 148 -8.15 -45.77 10.23
CA LEU A 148 -8.47 -46.71 11.30
C LEU A 148 -9.67 -47.63 10.99
N ASP A 149 -10.25 -47.55 9.78
CA ASP A 149 -11.32 -48.47 9.41
C ASP A 149 -10.80 -49.93 9.39
N ALA A 150 -11.31 -50.70 10.34
CA ALA A 150 -10.88 -52.04 10.75
C ALA A 150 -11.07 -53.14 9.68
N THR A 151 -11.46 -52.81 8.45
CA THR A 151 -11.71 -53.78 7.38
C THR A 151 -10.46 -54.19 6.61
N SER A 152 -9.33 -53.48 6.76
CA SER A 152 -8.04 -53.87 6.13
C SER A 152 -7.28 -54.97 6.90
N ALA A 153 -7.73 -55.34 8.10
CA ALA A 153 -7.08 -56.36 8.93
C ALA A 153 -7.19 -57.80 8.40
N GLN A 154 -7.91 -58.07 7.30
CA GLN A 154 -8.05 -59.43 6.77
C GLN A 154 -6.99 -59.84 5.74
N ASN A 155 -6.19 -58.91 5.19
CA ASN A 155 -5.22 -59.24 4.14
C ASN A 155 -3.77 -58.97 4.56
N GLY A 156 -3.30 -59.62 5.62
CA GLY A 156 -1.94 -60.17 5.83
C GLY A 156 -0.66 -59.39 5.48
N GLN A 157 -0.67 -58.13 5.03
CA GLN A 157 0.54 -57.40 4.65
C GLN A 157 0.57 -56.01 5.30
N GLN A 158 1.61 -55.83 6.12
CA GLN A 158 1.99 -54.63 6.88
C GLN A 158 1.14 -54.33 8.13
N SER A 159 1.28 -55.21 9.13
CA SER A 159 1.04 -54.86 10.53
C SER A 159 2.13 -53.90 11.01
N TRP A 160 1.76 -52.67 11.32
CA TRP A 160 2.56 -51.84 12.22
C TRP A 160 2.72 -52.56 13.56
N PRO A 161 3.82 -52.35 14.31
CA PRO A 161 3.98 -52.93 15.63
C PRO A 161 2.74 -52.60 16.47
N ALA A 162 2.11 -53.65 17.03
CA ALA A 162 0.97 -53.47 17.92
C ALA A 162 1.36 -52.51 19.05
N PRO A 163 0.47 -51.58 19.46
CA PRO A 163 0.75 -50.71 20.59
C PRO A 163 1.12 -51.56 21.82
N PRO A 164 1.92 -51.02 22.76
CA PRO A 164 2.32 -51.73 23.96
C PRO A 164 1.13 -52.42 24.64
N PRO A 165 1.28 -53.68 25.12
CA PRO A 165 0.20 -54.41 25.76
C PRO A 165 -0.41 -53.59 26.92
N GLY A 166 -1.68 -53.19 26.79
CA GLY A 166 -2.39 -52.36 27.78
C GLY A 166 -2.89 -51.01 27.26
N MET A 167 -2.45 -50.57 26.08
CA MET A 167 -2.99 -49.37 25.43
C MET A 167 -4.20 -49.70 24.55
N THR A 168 -5.35 -49.10 24.83
CA THR A 168 -6.51 -49.15 23.93
C THR A 168 -6.26 -48.27 22.72
N PRO A 169 -6.49 -48.75 21.48
CA PRO A 169 -6.33 -47.96 20.26
C PRO A 169 -7.50 -46.99 20.05
N ASP A 170 -8.16 -46.55 21.12
CA ASP A 170 -9.26 -45.59 21.07
C ASP A 170 -8.78 -44.12 21.12
N GLY A 171 -7.46 -43.92 21.26
CA GLY A 171 -6.85 -42.59 21.30
C GLY A 171 -7.20 -41.81 22.57
N ALA A 172 -7.63 -42.51 23.63
CA ALA A 172 -7.90 -41.92 24.92
C ALA A 172 -6.60 -41.54 25.67
N ASP A 173 -5.49 -42.18 25.32
CA ASP A 173 -4.17 -41.85 25.87
C ASP A 173 -3.68 -40.52 25.26
N PRO A 174 -3.40 -39.48 26.08
CA PRO A 174 -2.88 -38.21 25.60
C PRO A 174 -1.51 -38.33 24.93
N ASP A 175 -0.75 -39.42 25.15
CA ASP A 175 0.51 -39.73 24.47
C ASP A 175 0.31 -40.30 23.05
N TYR A 176 -0.86 -40.87 22.78
CA TYR A 176 -1.21 -41.45 21.47
C TYR A 176 -2.62 -41.04 21.00
N PRO A 177 -2.91 -39.73 20.89
CA PRO A 177 -4.25 -39.27 20.57
C PRO A 177 -4.57 -39.51 19.10
N ILE A 178 -5.77 -40.04 18.85
CA ILE A 178 -6.35 -40.15 17.49
C ILE A 178 -7.05 -38.86 17.09
N PHE A 179 -7.50 -38.09 18.09
CA PHE A 179 -8.15 -36.80 17.90
C PHE A 179 -7.31 -35.69 18.50
N LEU A 180 -7.16 -34.61 17.74
CA LEU A 180 -6.32 -33.47 18.11
C LEU A 180 -6.84 -32.75 19.38
N ASP A 181 -8.12 -32.88 19.70
CA ASP A 181 -8.75 -32.30 20.89
C ASP A 181 -8.47 -33.07 22.19
N LYS A 182 -7.85 -34.25 22.10
CA LYS A 182 -7.35 -35.03 23.24
C LYS A 182 -5.88 -34.78 23.54
N VAL A 183 -5.22 -33.92 22.74
CA VAL A 183 -3.83 -33.53 22.98
C VAL A 183 -3.78 -32.59 24.20
N GLY A 184 -3.25 -33.09 25.31
CA GLY A 184 -3.06 -32.32 26.56
C GLY A 184 -4.06 -32.66 27.67
N ASN A 185 -3.76 -32.20 28.88
CA ASN A 185 -4.60 -32.43 30.06
C ASN A 185 -5.83 -31.53 29.99
N ASN A 186 -7.02 -32.13 29.91
CA ASN A 186 -8.28 -31.41 29.71
C ASN A 186 -8.31 -30.53 28.45
N GLY A 187 -7.56 -30.91 27.40
CA GLY A 187 -7.49 -30.16 26.13
C GLY A 187 -6.64 -28.88 26.19
N VAL A 188 -5.79 -28.74 27.22
CA VAL A 188 -4.79 -27.67 27.32
C VAL A 188 -3.39 -28.27 27.29
N ILE A 189 -2.53 -27.73 26.41
CA ILE A 189 -1.11 -28.05 26.32
C ILE A 189 -0.33 -27.05 27.19
N ASP A 190 0.14 -27.51 28.35
CA ASP A 190 0.85 -26.68 29.34
C ASP A 190 2.38 -26.87 29.31
N GLU A 191 2.90 -27.70 28.40
CA GLU A 191 4.34 -27.97 28.22
C GLU A 191 4.77 -27.76 26.76
N PRO A 192 6.04 -27.41 26.47
CA PRO A 192 6.51 -27.23 25.09
C PRO A 192 6.22 -28.48 24.26
N THR A 193 5.46 -28.34 23.17
CA THR A 193 4.95 -29.48 22.41
C THR A 193 5.10 -29.29 20.91
N VAL A 194 5.53 -30.35 20.23
CA VAL A 194 5.62 -30.48 18.78
C VAL A 194 4.60 -31.49 18.29
N LEU A 195 3.60 -31.02 17.56
CA LEU A 195 2.62 -31.84 16.85
C LEU A 195 3.09 -32.03 15.40
N SER A 196 3.53 -33.24 15.07
CA SER A 196 3.89 -33.61 13.70
C SER A 196 2.72 -34.37 13.06
N LEU A 197 2.03 -33.71 12.14
CA LEU A 197 0.83 -34.23 11.49
C LEU A 197 1.21 -35.03 10.24
N MET A 198 0.85 -36.30 10.23
CA MET A 198 0.94 -37.11 9.01
C MET A 198 -0.06 -36.61 7.96
N PRO A 199 0.24 -36.80 6.66
CA PRO A 199 -0.66 -36.41 5.57
C PRO A 199 -2.07 -36.95 5.76
N GLY A 200 -3.09 -36.11 5.54
CA GLY A 200 -4.51 -36.44 5.67
C GLY A 200 -5.31 -35.40 6.47
N GLU A 201 -6.58 -35.70 6.71
CA GLU A 201 -7.50 -34.81 7.44
C GLU A 201 -7.53 -35.14 8.94
N HIS A 202 -7.35 -34.11 9.74
CA HIS A 202 -7.38 -34.12 11.20
C HIS A 202 -8.54 -33.24 11.66
N VAL A 203 -9.49 -33.79 12.41
CA VAL A 203 -10.69 -33.04 12.81
C VAL A 203 -10.54 -32.51 14.23
N LEU A 204 -10.73 -31.21 14.42
CA LEU A 204 -10.85 -30.54 15.71
C LEU A 204 -12.32 -30.20 15.96
N ARG A 205 -12.90 -30.82 16.99
CA ARG A 205 -14.30 -30.58 17.40
C ARG A 205 -14.44 -29.54 18.51
N SER A 206 -13.32 -29.23 19.18
CA SER A 206 -13.21 -28.21 20.21
C SER A 206 -11.91 -27.44 20.02
N ALA A 207 -11.74 -26.33 20.75
CA ALA A 207 -10.56 -25.50 20.60
C ALA A 207 -9.30 -26.22 21.11
N LEU A 208 -8.26 -26.29 20.29
CA LEU A 208 -6.92 -26.69 20.71
C LEU A 208 -6.30 -25.54 21.50
N ARG A 209 -6.08 -25.72 22.80
CA ARG A 209 -5.53 -24.67 23.68
C ARG A 209 -4.10 -24.99 24.07
N ALA A 210 -3.21 -24.01 24.02
CA ALA A 210 -1.86 -24.13 24.54
C ALA A 210 -1.47 -22.89 25.36
N LYS A 211 -0.71 -23.13 26.44
CA LYS A 211 -0.08 -22.10 27.28
C LYS A 211 1.44 -22.16 27.28
N ALA A 212 2.00 -23.09 26.53
CA ALA A 212 3.42 -23.30 26.35
C ALA A 212 3.76 -23.26 24.86
N PRO A 213 5.06 -23.22 24.49
CA PRO A 213 5.48 -23.26 23.11
C PRO A 213 4.81 -24.39 22.32
N LEU A 214 4.17 -24.05 21.20
CA LEU A 214 3.43 -25.01 20.38
C LEU A 214 3.91 -24.95 18.93
N PHE A 215 4.31 -26.12 18.41
CA PHE A 215 4.70 -26.31 17.02
C PHE A 215 3.71 -27.27 16.37
N ILE A 216 3.06 -26.85 15.30
CA ILE A 216 2.21 -27.70 14.48
C ILE A 216 2.84 -27.75 13.09
N THR A 217 3.32 -28.93 12.72
CA THR A 217 4.10 -29.11 11.50
C THR A 217 3.56 -30.26 10.66
N SER A 218 3.73 -30.18 9.35
CA SER A 218 3.54 -31.30 8.45
C SER A 218 4.80 -31.49 7.59
N PRO A 219 5.25 -32.73 7.34
CA PRO A 219 6.48 -32.98 6.58
C PRO A 219 6.38 -32.54 5.11
N CYS A 220 5.16 -32.41 4.57
CA CYS A 220 4.93 -31.97 3.20
C CYS A 220 3.92 -30.81 3.20
N SER A 221 4.21 -29.73 2.49
CA SER A 221 3.35 -28.53 2.44
C SER A 221 1.93 -28.87 2.00
N SER A 222 0.94 -28.44 2.78
CA SER A 222 -0.50 -28.69 2.52
C SER A 222 -0.91 -30.16 2.49
N SER A 223 -0.07 -31.08 2.99
CA SER A 223 -0.41 -32.52 3.02
C SER A 223 -1.26 -32.91 4.23
N ALA A 224 -1.12 -32.20 5.34
CA ALA A 224 -2.02 -32.29 6.48
C ALA A 224 -3.04 -31.16 6.47
N THR A 225 -4.30 -31.51 6.72
CA THR A 225 -5.41 -30.57 6.87
C THR A 225 -6.00 -30.68 8.26
N ILE A 226 -6.11 -29.58 8.99
CA ILE A 226 -6.87 -29.47 10.23
C ILE A 226 -8.25 -28.90 9.88
N ARG A 227 -9.31 -29.69 10.05
CA ARG A 227 -10.69 -29.23 9.89
C ARG A 227 -11.28 -28.85 11.25
N LEU A 228 -11.64 -27.58 11.40
CA LEU A 228 -12.29 -27.03 12.59
C LEU A 228 -13.81 -27.14 12.45
N GLN A 229 -14.45 -27.80 13.41
CA GLN A 229 -15.91 -27.95 13.51
C GLN A 229 -16.44 -27.32 14.80
N ASN A 230 -17.73 -27.01 14.85
CA ASN A 230 -18.44 -26.60 16.09
C ASN A 230 -17.76 -25.45 16.87
N ASN A 231 -17.35 -24.38 16.18
CA ASN A 231 -16.61 -23.26 16.77
C ASN A 231 -15.20 -23.61 17.32
N ALA A 232 -14.60 -24.72 16.90
CA ALA A 232 -13.20 -25.02 17.19
C ALA A 232 -12.27 -23.93 16.64
N SER A 233 -11.16 -23.72 17.33
CA SER A 233 -10.09 -22.77 16.99
C SER A 233 -8.74 -23.31 17.49
N ILE A 234 -7.65 -22.81 16.95
CA ILE A 234 -6.31 -23.00 17.51
C ILE A 234 -6.02 -21.78 18.38
N ALA A 235 -5.98 -21.96 19.69
CA ALA A 235 -5.81 -20.88 20.66
C ALA A 235 -4.52 -21.06 21.46
N VAL A 236 -3.60 -20.10 21.36
CA VAL A 236 -2.37 -20.08 22.16
C VAL A 236 -2.36 -18.81 22.99
N ASP A 237 -2.29 -18.96 24.31
CA ASP A 237 -2.39 -17.87 25.27
C ASP A 237 -1.14 -17.90 26.17
N ASP A 238 -0.46 -16.76 26.37
CA ASP A 238 0.70 -16.60 27.28
C ASP A 238 1.92 -17.52 26.99
N ALA A 239 2.17 -17.84 25.72
CA ALA A 239 3.30 -18.69 25.29
C ALA A 239 4.49 -17.89 24.71
N ASP A 240 5.70 -18.41 24.84
CA ASP A 240 6.88 -17.78 24.24
C ASP A 240 6.94 -17.90 22.71
N LEU A 241 6.39 -18.97 22.15
CA LEU A 241 6.54 -19.30 20.74
C LEU A 241 5.34 -20.10 20.18
N PHE A 242 4.88 -19.73 18.98
CA PHE A 242 3.95 -20.52 18.19
C PHE A 242 4.47 -20.68 16.76
N LEU A 243 4.44 -21.91 16.23
CA LEU A 243 4.77 -22.20 14.83
C LEU A 243 3.70 -23.05 14.17
N LEU A 244 3.18 -22.61 13.02
CA LEU A 244 2.34 -23.41 12.13
C LEU A 244 2.99 -23.52 10.74
N ALA A 245 3.51 -24.70 10.40
CA ALA A 245 4.30 -24.90 9.19
C ALA A 245 3.75 -26.02 8.31
N GLY A 246 3.41 -25.70 7.05
CA GLY A 246 3.03 -26.70 6.05
C GLY A 246 1.63 -27.29 6.22
N VAL A 247 0.77 -26.68 7.04
CA VAL A 247 -0.55 -27.22 7.39
C VAL A 247 -1.66 -26.40 6.75
N SER A 248 -2.68 -27.05 6.21
CA SER A 248 -3.92 -26.41 5.79
C SER A 248 -4.91 -26.39 6.95
N VAL A 249 -5.57 -25.27 7.23
CA VAL A 249 -6.61 -25.14 8.26
C VAL A 249 -7.91 -24.75 7.58
N VAL A 250 -8.94 -25.58 7.74
CA VAL A 250 -10.26 -25.38 7.14
C VAL A 250 -11.26 -25.14 8.26
N ALA A 251 -11.93 -24.00 8.26
CA ALA A 251 -12.95 -23.64 9.24
C ALA A 251 -14.35 -23.77 8.64
N ASP A 252 -15.17 -24.67 9.21
CA ASP A 252 -16.55 -24.89 8.77
C ASP A 252 -17.55 -24.38 9.80
N GLY A 253 -18.24 -23.27 9.47
CA GLY A 253 -19.28 -22.70 10.32
C GLY A 253 -18.78 -22.19 11.69
N VAL A 254 -17.52 -21.81 11.78
CA VAL A 254 -16.88 -21.34 13.02
C VAL A 254 -17.19 -19.85 13.25
N ALA A 255 -17.50 -19.50 14.50
CA ALA A 255 -17.75 -18.12 14.96
C ALA A 255 -16.65 -17.53 15.88
N ALA A 256 -15.58 -18.28 16.22
CA ALA A 256 -14.34 -17.83 16.87
C ALA A 256 -13.11 -17.76 15.90
N PRO A 257 -12.11 -16.87 16.07
CA PRO A 257 -11.00 -16.74 15.11
C PRO A 257 -10.32 -18.09 14.86
N VAL A 258 -9.95 -18.37 13.60
CA VAL A 258 -9.40 -19.70 13.23
C VAL A 258 -8.12 -19.98 14.03
N ILE A 259 -7.24 -18.98 14.09
CA ILE A 259 -6.04 -18.97 14.92
C ILE A 259 -6.10 -17.74 15.82
N ARG A 260 -6.07 -17.95 17.14
CA ARG A 260 -6.09 -16.89 18.15
C ARG A 260 -4.84 -16.97 19.00
N LEU A 261 -4.05 -15.90 19.00
CA LEU A 261 -2.78 -15.79 19.71
C LEU A 261 -2.88 -14.61 20.70
N THR A 262 -2.81 -14.88 22.00
CA THR A 262 -2.87 -13.84 23.03
C THR A 262 -1.58 -13.84 23.83
N ASN A 263 -0.89 -12.70 23.93
CA ASN A 263 0.37 -12.57 24.65
C ASN A 263 1.44 -13.58 24.19
N VAL A 264 1.41 -13.99 22.92
CA VAL A 264 2.42 -14.88 22.36
C VAL A 264 3.63 -14.06 21.95
N ARG A 265 4.79 -14.30 22.57
CA ARG A 265 5.97 -13.43 22.35
C ARG A 265 6.42 -13.44 20.89
N ASN A 266 6.52 -14.61 20.27
CA ASN A 266 6.85 -14.76 18.85
C ASN A 266 5.92 -15.79 18.20
N ALA A 267 5.37 -15.46 17.04
CA ALA A 267 4.54 -16.37 16.27
C ALA A 267 5.01 -16.40 14.82
N ALA A 268 5.01 -17.59 14.22
CA ALA A 268 5.33 -17.78 12.81
C ALA A 268 4.33 -18.72 12.13
N ILE A 269 3.86 -18.35 10.94
CA ILE A 269 3.03 -19.20 10.10
C ILE A 269 3.66 -19.24 8.71
N VAL A 270 4.02 -20.44 8.25
CA VAL A 270 4.84 -20.61 7.05
C VAL A 270 4.29 -21.70 6.14
N SER A 271 4.15 -21.40 4.84
CA SER A 271 3.69 -22.37 3.83
C SER A 271 2.36 -23.05 4.19
N SER A 272 1.44 -22.27 4.75
CA SER A 272 0.17 -22.74 5.30
C SER A 272 -1.00 -22.10 4.56
N ARG A 273 -2.13 -22.79 4.55
CA ARG A 273 -3.38 -22.29 3.94
C ARG A 273 -4.46 -22.23 4.99
N ILE A 274 -5.22 -21.14 5.04
CA ILE A 274 -6.33 -20.96 5.96
C ILE A 274 -7.57 -20.62 5.13
N THR A 275 -8.60 -21.46 5.20
CA THR A 275 -9.84 -21.28 4.43
C THR A 275 -11.05 -21.35 5.34
N SER A 276 -12.03 -20.48 5.12
CA SER A 276 -13.35 -20.58 5.76
C SER A 276 -14.44 -20.80 4.70
N THR A 277 -15.38 -21.69 4.98
CA THR A 277 -16.57 -21.89 4.13
C THR A 277 -17.72 -20.95 4.48
N SER A 278 -17.62 -20.22 5.59
CA SER A 278 -18.64 -19.27 6.04
C SER A 278 -18.05 -17.87 6.23
N PRO A 279 -18.65 -16.82 5.62
CA PRO A 279 -18.23 -15.42 5.80
C PRO A 279 -18.67 -14.82 7.15
N THR A 280 -19.19 -15.64 8.07
CA THR A 280 -19.56 -15.23 9.44
C THR A 280 -18.34 -14.70 10.23
N PRO A 281 -18.54 -13.89 11.28
CA PRO A 281 -17.71 -12.73 11.54
C PRO A 281 -16.41 -13.08 12.26
N LEU A 282 -15.35 -13.38 11.51
CA LEU A 282 -14.06 -13.72 12.08
C LEU A 282 -12.82 -13.38 11.27
N ALA A 283 -11.75 -13.15 12.03
CA ALA A 283 -10.38 -13.14 11.56
C ALA A 283 -9.86 -14.56 11.32
N ALA A 284 -9.10 -14.77 10.24
CA ALA A 284 -8.34 -16.00 10.04
C ALA A 284 -7.23 -16.10 11.09
N ILE A 285 -6.52 -14.99 11.32
CA ILE A 285 -5.49 -14.88 12.35
C ILE A 285 -5.83 -13.67 13.20
N GLN A 286 -6.00 -13.87 14.51
CA GLN A 286 -6.08 -12.79 15.49
C GLN A 286 -4.90 -12.91 16.44
N MET A 287 -4.11 -11.84 16.55
CA MET A 287 -2.99 -11.77 17.49
C MET A 287 -3.06 -10.52 18.35
N LYS A 288 -2.83 -10.67 19.66
CA LYS A 288 -2.80 -9.59 20.66
C LYS A 288 -1.45 -9.58 21.37
N GLY A 289 -0.65 -8.55 21.15
CA GLY A 289 0.72 -8.44 21.66
C GLY A 289 1.72 -9.36 20.94
N GLY A 290 3.01 -9.04 21.05
CA GLY A 290 4.11 -9.88 20.55
C GLY A 290 4.53 -9.57 19.12
N THR A 291 5.18 -10.55 18.48
CA THR A 291 5.66 -10.44 17.09
C THR A 291 5.10 -11.55 16.20
N LEU A 292 4.75 -11.22 14.95
CA LEU A 292 4.20 -12.16 13.98
C LEU A 292 4.99 -12.18 12.67
N ALA A 293 5.42 -13.36 12.23
CA ALA A 293 5.99 -13.57 10.90
C ALA A 293 5.06 -14.46 10.05
N LEU A 294 4.63 -13.96 8.90
CA LEU A 294 3.87 -14.73 7.90
C LEU A 294 4.69 -14.89 6.63
N SER A 295 4.87 -16.11 6.14
CA SER A 295 5.61 -16.37 4.90
C SER A 295 4.93 -17.44 4.05
N LYS A 296 4.59 -17.10 2.80
CA LYS A 296 3.88 -18.01 1.88
C LYS A 296 2.57 -18.53 2.47
N VAL A 297 1.74 -17.61 2.96
CA VAL A 297 0.46 -17.94 3.61
C VAL A 297 -0.69 -17.53 2.70
N ALA A 298 -1.64 -18.43 2.49
CA ALA A 298 -2.88 -18.13 1.76
C ALA A 298 -4.07 -18.13 2.70
N ILE A 299 -4.87 -17.06 2.68
CA ILE A 299 -6.08 -16.88 3.49
C ILE A 299 -7.26 -16.64 2.54
N ASP A 300 -8.35 -17.38 2.71
CA ASP A 300 -9.51 -17.31 1.81
C ASP A 300 -10.85 -17.45 2.56
N GLY A 301 -11.82 -16.64 2.19
CA GLY A 301 -13.23 -16.77 2.61
C GLY A 301 -13.53 -16.37 4.05
N THR A 302 -12.60 -15.72 4.76
CA THR A 302 -12.84 -15.18 6.11
C THR A 302 -13.42 -13.76 6.05
N ARG A 303 -14.06 -13.28 7.13
CA ARG A 303 -14.50 -11.87 7.18
C ARG A 303 -13.28 -10.94 7.24
N THR A 304 -12.39 -11.22 8.18
CA THR A 304 -11.11 -10.51 8.30
C THR A 304 -9.99 -11.49 7.96
N GLY A 305 -9.01 -11.10 7.16
CA GLY A 305 -7.84 -11.92 6.93
C GLY A 305 -7.00 -11.99 8.22
N ILE A 306 -6.43 -10.85 8.60
CA ILE A 306 -5.47 -10.75 9.70
C ILE A 306 -5.89 -9.59 10.63
N GLU A 307 -5.94 -9.85 11.93
CA GLU A 307 -6.21 -8.85 12.96
C GLU A 307 -5.07 -8.81 13.98
N LEU A 308 -4.42 -7.66 14.09
CA LEU A 308 -3.24 -7.40 14.90
C LEU A 308 -3.54 -6.30 15.92
N LEU A 309 -3.37 -6.60 17.20
CA LEU A 309 -3.63 -5.66 18.31
C LEU A 309 -2.38 -5.51 19.16
N GLY A 310 -1.59 -4.46 18.90
CA GLY A 310 -0.31 -4.21 19.57
C GLY A 310 0.77 -5.21 19.17
N VAL A 311 0.79 -5.62 17.90
CA VAL A 311 1.69 -6.65 17.36
C VAL A 311 2.59 -6.03 16.32
N ASP A 312 3.89 -6.29 16.41
CA ASP A 312 4.82 -6.02 15.31
C ASP A 312 4.80 -7.20 14.33
N ALA A 313 4.66 -6.94 13.03
CA ALA A 313 4.49 -8.02 12.06
C ALA A 313 5.28 -7.83 10.77
N SER A 314 5.73 -8.96 10.22
CA SER A 314 6.37 -9.07 8.91
C SER A 314 5.64 -10.10 8.06
N LEU A 315 5.13 -9.67 6.91
CA LEU A 315 4.32 -10.46 6.00
C LEU A 315 5.02 -10.54 4.65
N ARG A 316 5.31 -11.74 4.17
CA ARG A 316 5.93 -11.93 2.86
C ARG A 316 5.25 -13.03 2.06
N HIS A 317 4.92 -12.78 0.80
CA HIS A 317 4.16 -13.73 -0.03
C HIS A 317 2.85 -14.16 0.65
N VAL A 318 2.12 -13.19 1.21
CA VAL A 318 0.82 -13.44 1.84
C VAL A 318 -0.28 -13.12 0.83
N HIS A 319 -1.20 -14.04 0.65
CA HIS A 319 -2.32 -13.92 -0.27
C HIS A 319 -3.61 -13.96 0.53
N VAL A 320 -4.32 -12.85 0.63
CA VAL A 320 -5.61 -12.74 1.32
C VAL A 320 -6.69 -12.50 0.27
N HIS A 321 -7.63 -13.42 0.14
CA HIS A 321 -8.65 -13.40 -0.91
C HIS A 321 -10.06 -13.54 -0.32
N ASN A 322 -11.04 -12.92 -1.00
CA ASN A 322 -12.47 -13.02 -0.69
C ASN A 322 -12.81 -12.62 0.76
N VAL A 323 -12.12 -11.62 1.29
CA VAL A 323 -12.35 -11.11 2.64
C VAL A 323 -13.08 -9.78 2.64
N ALA A 324 -13.77 -9.46 3.73
CA ALA A 324 -14.32 -8.13 3.92
C ALA A 324 -13.20 -7.15 4.29
N SER A 325 -12.36 -7.52 5.25
CA SER A 325 -11.18 -6.77 5.66
C SER A 325 -9.91 -7.59 5.43
N GLY A 326 -8.94 -7.05 4.70
CA GLY A 326 -7.66 -7.74 4.45
C GLY A 326 -6.84 -7.88 5.73
N LEU A 327 -6.38 -6.74 6.23
CA LEU A 327 -5.58 -6.64 7.44
C LEU A 327 -6.07 -5.49 8.32
N ILE A 328 -6.12 -5.70 9.63
CA ILE A 328 -6.39 -4.66 10.63
C ILE A 328 -5.22 -4.65 11.61
N SER A 329 -4.55 -3.52 11.78
CA SER A 329 -3.52 -3.29 12.80
C SER A 329 -3.89 -2.11 13.68
N ARG A 330 -4.01 -2.34 14.99
CA ARG A 330 -4.31 -1.28 15.96
C ARG A 330 -3.43 -1.41 17.19
N PRO A 331 -3.27 -0.34 17.98
CA PRO A 331 -2.63 -0.42 19.29
C PRO A 331 -3.37 -1.41 20.19
N GLY A 332 -2.62 -2.20 20.98
CA GLY A 332 -3.21 -3.18 21.90
C GLY A 332 -4.00 -2.53 23.04
N THR A 333 -3.58 -1.35 23.47
CA THR A 333 -4.36 -0.43 24.31
C THR A 333 -4.63 0.81 23.50
N ARG A 334 -5.86 1.33 23.55
CA ARG A 334 -6.25 2.53 22.80
C ARG A 334 -5.46 3.72 23.37
N THR A 335 -4.29 4.01 22.79
CA THR A 335 -3.53 5.21 23.11
C THR A 335 -4.33 6.36 22.53
N THR A 336 -4.89 7.20 23.40
CA THR A 336 -5.67 8.37 22.97
C THR A 336 -4.78 9.47 22.41
N ASP A 337 -3.46 9.36 22.58
CA ASP A 337 -2.50 10.38 22.20
C ASP A 337 -1.54 9.91 21.10
N PRO A 338 -1.68 10.41 19.85
CA PRO A 338 -0.73 10.14 18.77
C PRO A 338 0.68 10.69 19.04
N SER A 339 0.89 11.52 20.07
CA SER A 339 2.21 12.05 20.44
C SER A 339 3.17 10.98 21.01
N THR A 340 2.63 9.82 21.40
CA THR A 340 3.41 8.76 22.06
C THR A 340 4.22 7.86 21.11
N GLY A 341 4.22 8.18 19.81
CA GLY A 341 4.91 7.43 18.76
C GLY A 341 4.05 6.31 18.15
N PHE A 342 4.64 5.54 17.25
CA PHE A 342 3.97 4.39 16.63
C PHE A 342 3.93 3.22 17.61
N ALA A 343 2.74 2.65 17.80
CA ALA A 343 2.49 1.54 18.72
C ALA A 343 2.84 0.17 18.10
N THR A 344 2.89 0.08 16.77
CA THR A 344 3.18 -1.16 16.04
C THR A 344 3.99 -0.87 14.78
N THR A 345 4.80 -1.84 14.36
CA THR A 345 5.53 -1.85 13.09
C THR A 345 4.99 -2.97 12.20
N LEU A 346 4.70 -2.66 10.94
CA LEU A 346 4.16 -3.60 9.97
C LEU A 346 4.95 -3.50 8.66
N VAL A 347 5.54 -4.60 8.22
CA VAL A 347 6.23 -4.69 6.93
C VAL A 347 5.55 -5.74 6.07
N ILE A 348 5.17 -5.38 4.85
CA ILE A 348 4.47 -6.24 3.91
C ILE A 348 5.22 -6.25 2.58
N GLY A 349 5.66 -7.43 2.15
CA GLY A 349 6.38 -7.65 0.90
C GLY A 349 5.70 -8.67 0.00
N ASP A 350 5.68 -8.43 -1.31
CA ASP A 350 5.30 -9.41 -2.34
C ASP A 350 3.93 -10.08 -2.07
N SER A 351 2.94 -9.30 -1.62
CA SER A 351 1.68 -9.81 -1.05
C SER A 351 0.46 -9.25 -1.76
N VAL A 352 -0.66 -9.98 -1.71
CA VAL A 352 -1.92 -9.61 -2.37
C VAL A 352 -3.04 -9.59 -1.34
N PHE A 353 -3.78 -8.49 -1.30
CA PHE A 353 -5.03 -8.33 -0.56
C PHE A 353 -6.14 -8.07 -1.58
N ASP A 354 -7.08 -9.00 -1.68
CA ASP A 354 -8.17 -8.97 -2.64
C ASP A 354 -9.51 -9.18 -1.91
N GLY A 355 -10.34 -8.14 -1.91
CA GLY A 355 -11.65 -8.18 -1.25
C GLY A 355 -12.67 -9.10 -1.91
N GLY A 356 -12.39 -9.53 -3.16
CA GLY A 356 -13.27 -10.36 -3.96
C GLY A 356 -14.71 -9.82 -4.08
N ALA A 357 -15.64 -10.70 -4.47
CA ALA A 357 -17.05 -10.34 -4.66
C ALA A 357 -17.91 -10.41 -3.38
N ALA A 358 -17.30 -10.58 -2.20
CA ALA A 358 -18.07 -10.77 -0.97
C ALA A 358 -19.05 -9.59 -0.69
N GLN A 359 -20.24 -9.86 -0.17
CA GLN A 359 -21.33 -8.86 -0.06
C GLN A 359 -21.24 -8.02 1.23
N THR A 360 -20.00 -7.75 1.64
CA THR A 360 -19.55 -7.00 2.82
C THR A 360 -19.99 -5.53 2.91
N THR A 361 -20.71 -5.00 3.92
CA THR A 361 -20.91 -3.52 4.01
C THR A 361 -19.67 -2.79 4.54
N GLU A 362 -18.89 -3.42 5.41
CA GLU A 362 -17.63 -2.88 5.93
C GLU A 362 -16.48 -3.57 5.21
N ARG A 363 -15.76 -2.84 4.36
CA ARG A 363 -14.62 -3.38 3.65
C ARG A 363 -13.43 -2.43 3.67
N VAL A 364 -12.28 -2.91 4.13
CA VAL A 364 -11.03 -2.16 4.07
C VAL A 364 -9.94 -3.14 3.69
N GLY A 365 -9.11 -2.81 2.71
CA GLY A 365 -7.99 -3.68 2.36
C GLY A 365 -7.00 -3.79 3.52
N ILE A 366 -6.48 -2.66 3.96
CA ILE A 366 -5.59 -2.56 5.11
C ILE A 366 -6.06 -1.39 5.99
N ASP A 367 -6.37 -1.64 7.27
CA ASP A 367 -6.76 -0.62 8.26
C ASP A 367 -5.67 -0.53 9.33
N ILE A 368 -4.98 0.61 9.42
CA ILE A 368 -3.93 0.83 10.41
C ILE A 368 -4.21 2.05 11.30
N GLU A 369 -3.88 1.92 12.58
CA GLU A 369 -3.91 3.00 13.56
C GLU A 369 -2.58 3.03 14.34
N ALA A 370 -1.97 4.22 14.47
CA ALA A 370 -0.68 4.42 15.13
C ALA A 370 0.38 3.36 14.75
N THR A 371 0.51 3.09 13.45
CA THR A 371 1.38 2.05 12.90
C THR A 371 2.44 2.65 11.99
N LEU A 372 3.66 2.10 12.03
CA LEU A 372 4.69 2.30 11.02
C LEU A 372 4.55 1.22 9.95
N LEU A 373 4.00 1.55 8.78
CA LEU A 373 3.71 0.62 7.69
C LEU A 373 4.70 0.77 6.54
N GLY A 374 5.40 -0.30 6.19
CA GLY A 374 6.17 -0.45 4.96
C GLY A 374 5.50 -1.44 3.99
N LEU A 375 5.26 -1.00 2.75
CA LEU A 375 4.73 -1.82 1.64
C LEU A 375 5.77 -1.93 0.53
N ASN A 376 6.03 -3.15 0.04
CA ASN A 376 6.90 -3.39 -1.10
C ASN A 376 6.28 -4.45 -2.02
N ASN A 377 6.01 -4.08 -3.29
CA ASN A 377 5.33 -4.96 -4.26
C ASN A 377 4.00 -5.54 -3.72
N VAL A 378 3.19 -4.70 -3.08
CA VAL A 378 1.90 -5.13 -2.51
C VAL A 378 0.75 -4.76 -3.45
N HIS A 379 -0.18 -5.68 -3.67
CA HIS A 379 -1.38 -5.44 -4.48
C HIS A 379 -2.62 -5.40 -3.58
N ILE A 380 -3.30 -4.25 -3.50
CA ILE A 380 -4.55 -4.08 -2.74
C ILE A 380 -5.67 -3.77 -3.73
N ARG A 381 -6.69 -4.62 -3.79
CA ARG A 381 -7.76 -4.43 -4.77
C ARG A 381 -9.14 -4.91 -4.37
N LYS A 382 -10.16 -4.36 -5.04
CA LYS A 382 -11.55 -4.83 -5.00
C LYS A 382 -12.18 -4.79 -3.60
N PHE A 383 -11.75 -3.84 -2.77
CA PHE A 383 -12.41 -3.56 -1.50
C PHE A 383 -13.52 -2.53 -1.71
N ALA A 384 -14.76 -3.02 -1.76
CA ALA A 384 -16.07 -2.35 -1.55
C ALA A 384 -17.16 -2.99 -2.45
N GLN A 385 -18.42 -2.63 -2.22
CA GLN A 385 -19.52 -2.77 -3.17
C GLN A 385 -20.06 -1.37 -3.51
N HIS A 386 -20.75 -1.24 -4.66
CA HIS A 386 -21.46 -0.03 -5.12
C HIS A 386 -22.51 0.49 -4.12
N SER A 387 -22.07 1.14 -3.03
CA SER A 387 -22.92 2.02 -2.25
C SER A 387 -22.22 3.35 -2.11
N ALA A 388 -22.82 4.40 -2.66
CA ALA A 388 -22.31 5.77 -2.64
C ALA A 388 -22.02 6.31 -1.22
N SER A 389 -22.51 5.65 -0.16
CA SER A 389 -22.27 6.02 1.23
C SER A 389 -21.09 5.30 1.90
N ALA A 390 -20.58 4.22 1.29
CA ALA A 390 -19.57 3.37 1.93
C ALA A 390 -18.16 3.85 1.57
N ASN A 391 -17.58 4.70 2.42
CA ASN A 391 -16.20 5.17 2.31
C ASN A 391 -15.21 4.08 2.76
N ASN A 392 -15.12 3.02 1.96
CA ASN A 392 -14.36 1.80 2.21
C ASN A 392 -13.04 1.85 1.42
N PRO A 393 -11.93 2.30 2.01
CA PRO A 393 -10.69 2.49 1.28
C PRO A 393 -9.92 1.19 1.05
N GLY A 394 -9.03 1.20 0.05
CA GLY A 394 -8.01 0.16 -0.10
C GLY A 394 -7.07 0.14 1.11
N LEU A 395 -6.53 1.30 1.49
CA LEU A 395 -5.70 1.50 2.68
C LEU A 395 -6.26 2.64 3.52
N ARG A 396 -6.64 2.36 4.77
CA ARG A 396 -6.96 3.38 5.77
C ARG A 396 -5.79 3.55 6.73
N SER A 397 -5.35 4.78 6.92
CA SER A 397 -4.24 5.14 7.80
C SER A 397 -4.67 6.20 8.79
N VAL A 398 -4.61 5.92 10.09
CA VAL A 398 -4.92 6.88 11.16
C VAL A 398 -3.71 7.08 12.05
N SER A 399 -3.24 8.33 12.20
CA SER A 399 -2.08 8.67 13.05
C SER A 399 -0.84 7.81 12.75
N SER A 400 -0.62 7.47 11.48
CA SER A 400 0.34 6.45 11.06
C SER A 400 1.34 7.01 10.04
N TYR A 401 2.44 6.28 9.82
CA TYR A 401 3.38 6.55 8.74
C TYR A 401 3.31 5.38 7.76
N VAL A 402 3.08 5.69 6.48
CA VAL A 402 3.00 4.71 5.41
C VAL A 402 4.11 5.01 4.41
N ARG A 403 4.92 4.00 4.08
CA ARG A 403 5.86 4.03 2.95
C ARG A 403 5.52 2.90 1.99
N ALA A 404 5.15 3.26 0.77
CA ALA A 404 4.89 2.32 -0.31
C ALA A 404 5.96 2.43 -1.39
N LEU A 405 6.58 1.29 -1.70
CA LEU A 405 7.71 1.17 -2.61
C LEU A 405 7.45 0.11 -3.68
N GLY A 406 8.26 0.16 -4.72
CA GLY A 406 8.27 -0.81 -5.81
C GLY A 406 6.95 -0.83 -6.57
N LYS A 407 6.58 -2.00 -7.10
CA LYS A 407 5.36 -2.19 -7.90
C LYS A 407 4.08 -2.27 -7.06
N THR A 408 4.04 -1.57 -5.93
CA THR A 408 2.86 -1.52 -5.07
C THR A 408 1.70 -0.91 -5.85
N THR A 409 0.58 -1.61 -5.92
CA THR A 409 -0.60 -1.22 -6.70
C THR A 409 -1.83 -1.23 -5.82
N ILE A 410 -2.55 -0.11 -5.78
CA ILE A 410 -3.83 0.03 -5.08
C ILE A 410 -4.91 0.38 -6.09
N GLU A 411 -5.85 -0.54 -6.34
CA GLU A 411 -6.78 -0.39 -7.45
C GLU A 411 -8.18 -0.93 -7.23
N GLN A 412 -9.13 -0.41 -8.01
CA GLN A 412 -10.50 -0.93 -8.09
C GLN A 412 -11.20 -0.98 -6.72
N ASN A 413 -10.88 -0.03 -5.84
CA ASN A 413 -11.59 0.14 -4.58
C ASN A 413 -12.70 1.17 -4.80
N HIS A 414 -13.93 0.89 -4.33
CA HIS A 414 -15.03 1.84 -4.55
C HIS A 414 -15.00 3.04 -3.59
N GLY A 415 -14.08 3.05 -2.62
CA GLY A 415 -13.70 4.23 -1.84
C GLY A 415 -12.30 4.72 -2.20
N PRO A 416 -11.68 5.54 -1.33
CA PRO A 416 -10.34 6.04 -1.57
C PRO A 416 -9.36 4.89 -1.78
N GLY A 417 -8.41 5.02 -2.71
CA GLY A 417 -7.28 4.08 -2.75
C GLY A 417 -6.54 4.13 -1.41
N ILE A 418 -6.20 5.34 -0.96
CA ILE A 418 -5.66 5.61 0.37
C ILE A 418 -6.51 6.67 1.09
N ASP A 419 -6.97 6.40 2.31
CA ASP A 419 -7.59 7.38 3.22
C ASP A 419 -6.65 7.65 4.40
N GLY A 420 -5.92 8.76 4.33
CA GLY A 420 -4.96 9.21 5.34
C GLY A 420 -5.56 10.24 6.29
N GLN A 421 -5.62 9.91 7.58
CA GLN A 421 -6.08 10.80 8.64
C GLN A 421 -4.95 11.01 9.64
N ARG A 422 -4.50 12.25 9.84
CA ARG A 422 -3.36 12.54 10.75
C ARG A 422 -2.11 11.73 10.41
N SER A 423 -1.88 11.43 9.14
CA SER A 423 -0.89 10.45 8.69
C SER A 423 0.12 11.05 7.72
N ARG A 424 1.32 10.47 7.70
CA ARG A 424 2.33 10.71 6.66
C ARG A 424 2.31 9.57 5.67
N ILE A 425 2.27 9.90 4.39
CA ILE A 425 2.26 8.91 3.32
C ILE A 425 3.39 9.25 2.37
N TRP A 426 4.26 8.27 2.13
CA TRP A 426 5.35 8.33 1.17
C TRP A 426 5.12 7.24 0.12
N LEU A 427 5.03 7.64 -1.14
CA LEU A 427 4.89 6.77 -2.30
C LEU A 427 6.11 6.98 -3.19
N SER A 428 6.78 5.90 -3.58
CA SER A 428 7.87 5.99 -4.54
C SER A 428 8.03 4.72 -5.38
N ASP A 429 8.98 4.78 -6.31
CA ASP A 429 9.52 3.65 -7.07
C ASP A 429 8.49 2.90 -7.92
N GLY A 430 7.64 3.64 -8.63
CA GLY A 430 6.63 3.07 -9.51
C GLY A 430 5.36 2.60 -8.81
N THR A 431 5.05 3.15 -7.64
CA THR A 431 3.78 2.91 -6.95
C THR A 431 2.60 3.39 -7.82
N ARG A 432 1.55 2.58 -7.94
CA ARG A 432 0.38 2.84 -8.78
C ARG A 432 -0.92 2.91 -7.98
N ILE A 433 -1.67 3.99 -8.16
CA ILE A 433 -3.00 4.17 -7.55
C ILE A 433 -3.99 4.43 -8.67
N ARG A 434 -4.88 3.47 -8.94
CA ARG A 434 -5.79 3.58 -10.10
C ARG A 434 -7.20 3.06 -9.88
N GLU A 435 -8.15 3.64 -10.60
CA GLU A 435 -9.55 3.18 -10.59
C GLU A 435 -10.17 3.17 -9.16
N ASN A 436 -9.77 4.11 -8.30
CA ASN A 436 -10.32 4.29 -6.94
C ASN A 436 -11.14 5.58 -6.85
N TRP A 437 -11.85 5.80 -5.72
CA TRP A 437 -12.70 6.97 -5.52
C TRP A 437 -12.52 7.66 -4.16
N PRO A 438 -11.72 8.73 -4.06
CA PRO A 438 -10.66 9.18 -4.97
C PRO A 438 -9.44 8.25 -5.01
N GLY A 439 -8.39 8.63 -5.73
CA GLY A 439 -7.09 7.94 -5.63
C GLY A 439 -6.55 8.01 -4.20
N ILE A 440 -6.30 9.22 -3.71
CA ILE A 440 -5.94 9.49 -2.31
C ILE A 440 -6.86 10.54 -1.71
N LEU A 441 -7.25 10.34 -0.46
CA LEU A 441 -7.94 11.32 0.39
C LEU A 441 -7.14 11.56 1.67
N LEU A 442 -6.70 12.81 1.91
CA LEU A 442 -5.91 13.20 3.08
C LEU A 442 -6.60 14.27 3.90
N ARG A 443 -6.65 14.09 5.23
CA ARG A 443 -7.38 14.99 6.14
C ARG A 443 -6.69 15.11 7.51
N THR A 444 -6.67 16.31 8.06
CA THR A 444 -6.14 16.56 9.42
C THR A 444 -7.13 16.21 10.53
N THR A 445 -8.43 16.39 10.29
CA THR A 445 -9.48 16.07 11.26
C THR A 445 -10.14 14.74 10.92
N PRO A 446 -10.36 13.85 11.92
CA PRO A 446 -11.23 12.71 11.73
C PRO A 446 -12.62 13.24 11.36
N VAL A 447 -13.09 12.90 10.16
CA VAL A 447 -14.45 13.27 9.77
C VAL A 447 -15.40 12.48 10.66
N VAL A 448 -16.11 13.20 11.54
CA VAL A 448 -17.32 12.66 12.16
C VAL A 448 -18.25 12.35 10.98
N SER A 449 -18.53 11.06 10.81
CA SER A 449 -19.14 10.43 9.63
C SER A 449 -20.22 11.24 8.89
N GLN A 450 -20.17 11.15 7.55
CA GLN A 450 -21.27 11.25 6.56
C GLN A 450 -21.58 12.55 5.80
N GLN A 451 -21.13 13.76 6.15
CA GLN A 451 -21.56 14.94 5.37
C GLN A 451 -20.67 15.32 4.17
N VAL A 452 -19.46 14.80 4.05
CA VAL A 452 -18.46 15.39 3.13
C VAL A 452 -18.59 14.94 1.66
N VAL A 453 -19.32 13.85 1.36
CA VAL A 453 -19.49 13.41 -0.04
C VAL A 453 -20.68 14.09 -0.73
N ASN A 454 -21.62 14.65 0.05
CA ASN A 454 -22.83 15.30 -0.47
C ASN A 454 -22.83 16.83 -0.36
N GLU A 455 -21.83 17.43 0.30
CA GLU A 455 -21.66 18.87 0.24
C GLU A 455 -20.99 19.22 -1.09
N GLY A 456 -21.76 19.85 -1.97
CA GLY A 456 -21.27 20.38 -3.25
C GLY A 456 -19.97 21.13 -3.00
N MET A 457 -18.90 20.65 -3.63
CA MET A 457 -17.51 21.05 -3.38
C MET A 457 -17.27 22.56 -3.53
N LEU A 458 -18.18 23.35 -4.12
CA LEU A 458 -18.17 24.82 -4.11
C LEU A 458 -19.53 25.48 -3.80
N SER A 459 -20.55 24.75 -3.33
CA SER A 459 -21.94 25.27 -3.33
C SER A 459 -22.35 26.09 -2.10
N GLN A 460 -21.48 26.36 -1.12
CA GLN A 460 -21.89 27.03 0.12
C GLN A 460 -21.36 28.44 0.38
N ASP A 461 -20.54 29.08 -0.47
CA ASP A 461 -20.14 30.48 -0.13
C ASP A 461 -19.76 31.42 -1.29
N LEU A 462 -20.14 31.15 -2.54
CA LEU A 462 -19.94 32.11 -3.64
C LEU A 462 -21.08 33.14 -3.77
N SER A 463 -22.26 32.89 -3.19
CA SER A 463 -23.42 33.77 -3.40
C SER A 463 -23.69 34.78 -2.28
N ASN A 464 -22.86 34.88 -1.22
CA ASN A 464 -23.29 35.59 0.00
C ASN A 464 -22.29 36.50 0.73
N ARG A 465 -21.17 36.93 0.12
CA ARG A 465 -20.20 37.80 0.85
C ARG A 465 -19.69 38.99 0.06
N LEU A 466 -20.59 39.96 -0.17
CA LEU A 466 -20.24 41.37 -0.29
C LEU A 466 -20.53 42.05 1.06
N TYR A 467 -19.60 41.95 2.02
CA TYR A 467 -19.69 42.69 3.28
C TYR A 467 -18.43 43.53 3.49
N VAL A 468 -18.63 44.85 3.38
CA VAL A 468 -17.69 45.90 3.78
C VAL A 468 -17.53 45.85 5.31
N VAL A 469 -16.30 45.68 5.80
CA VAL A 469 -15.99 45.87 7.23
C VAL A 469 -15.02 47.02 7.39
N ASN A 470 -15.52 48.05 8.08
CA ASN A 470 -14.81 49.23 8.54
C ASN A 470 -13.94 48.92 9.77
N LYS A 471 -12.69 49.40 9.73
CA LYS A 471 -11.73 49.77 10.79
C LYS A 471 -11.93 49.30 12.25
N GLY A 472 -10.82 48.81 12.84
CA GLY A 472 -10.55 48.97 14.28
C GLY A 472 -9.42 48.08 14.84
N LEU A 473 -8.15 48.46 14.63
CA LEU A 473 -6.97 47.89 15.32
C LEU A 473 -6.70 48.63 16.64
N PRO A 474 -6.27 47.92 17.70
CA PRO A 474 -5.34 48.48 18.68
C PRO A 474 -4.02 47.69 18.74
N ALA A 475 -2.97 48.44 19.05
CA ALA A 475 -1.55 48.11 19.02
C ALA A 475 -1.10 46.97 19.96
N MET A 476 -0.04 46.26 19.54
CA MET A 476 0.75 45.36 20.37
C MET A 476 1.75 46.13 21.24
N PRO A 477 2.11 45.63 22.44
CA PRO A 477 3.26 46.11 23.18
C PRO A 477 4.53 45.28 22.89
N ASP A 478 5.61 46.04 22.85
CA ASP A 478 7.03 45.72 22.82
C ASP A 478 7.50 44.95 24.07
N PHE A 479 8.36 43.94 23.89
CA PHE A 479 9.18 43.37 24.96
C PHE A 479 10.56 42.97 24.42
N GLY A 480 11.50 43.90 24.60
CA GLY A 480 12.92 43.61 24.66
C GLY A 480 13.33 42.97 26.00
N ASP A 481 14.57 42.46 25.97
CA ASP A 481 15.40 41.92 27.06
C ASP A 481 15.08 40.54 27.65
N LEU A 482 15.88 39.53 27.25
CA LEU A 482 16.46 38.52 28.16
C LEU A 482 17.65 37.80 27.49
N ARG A 483 18.80 37.74 28.19
CA ARG A 483 20.09 37.14 27.79
C ARG A 483 20.24 35.73 28.40
N PHE A 484 20.87 34.76 27.70
CA PHE A 484 21.53 33.59 28.33
C PHE A 484 23.06 33.64 28.15
N PRO A 485 23.83 33.88 29.24
CA PRO A 485 25.17 33.32 29.38
C PRO A 485 25.06 31.91 30.01
N GLY A 486 25.81 30.93 29.51
CA GLY A 486 25.92 29.62 30.17
C GLY A 486 26.45 28.49 29.29
N ASP A 487 27.68 28.09 29.59
CA ASP A 487 28.54 27.02 29.07
C ASP A 487 27.93 25.63 28.81
N HIS A 488 28.45 24.90 27.79
CA HIS A 488 29.09 23.54 27.88
C HIS A 488 29.54 22.98 26.48
N PHE A 489 30.77 22.41 26.38
CA PHE A 489 31.44 21.73 25.23
C PHE A 489 31.02 20.23 25.08
N PHE A 490 31.03 19.62 23.87
CA PHE A 490 31.04 18.14 23.63
C PHE A 490 32.47 17.55 23.97
N PRO A 491 32.80 16.78 25.06
CA PRO A 491 34.13 16.16 25.23
C PRO A 491 34.15 14.61 25.33
N GLY A 492 35.00 13.98 24.50
CA GLY A 492 35.60 12.62 24.61
C GLY A 492 34.72 11.45 24.11
N ASP A 493 35.11 10.55 23.19
CA ASP A 493 36.37 10.24 22.53
C ASP A 493 36.08 9.56 21.15
N HIS A 494 36.99 9.78 20.18
CA HIS A 494 37.09 9.21 18.80
C HIS A 494 36.42 9.96 17.62
N PHE A 495 37.11 10.98 17.04
CA PHE A 495 36.96 11.38 15.63
C PHE A 495 37.55 10.25 14.76
N PHE A 496 36.77 9.72 13.82
CA PHE A 496 37.13 8.71 12.82
C PHE A 496 38.62 8.82 12.27
N PRO A 497 39.61 7.84 12.39
CA PRO A 497 40.91 7.88 11.66
C PRO A 497 41.30 6.63 10.81
N GLY A 498 41.72 6.87 9.56
CA GLY A 498 42.40 5.90 8.68
C GLY A 498 42.15 6.12 7.17
N ASP A 499 42.83 7.13 6.59
CA ASP A 499 42.98 7.47 5.16
C ASP A 499 41.78 8.11 4.40
N HIS A 500 41.72 9.45 4.49
CA HIS A 500 41.03 10.46 3.66
C HIS A 500 39.47 10.63 3.78
N PHE A 501 39.01 11.89 4.02
CA PHE A 501 37.64 12.51 3.95
C PHE A 501 36.88 12.72 5.28
N PHE A 502 36.65 13.95 5.76
CA PHE A 502 35.87 15.04 5.12
C PHE A 502 36.61 16.45 5.10
N PRO A 503 37.20 17.04 3.98
CA PRO A 503 37.62 18.47 3.91
C PRO A 503 36.81 19.32 2.91
N GLY A 504 35.91 20.15 3.43
CA GLY A 504 35.08 21.12 2.69
C GLY A 504 33.65 21.19 3.24
N ASP A 505 33.49 21.92 4.36
CA ASP A 505 32.27 22.48 5.00
C ASP A 505 31.18 21.50 5.58
N HIS A 506 30.88 21.63 6.90
CA HIS A 506 29.92 20.91 7.81
C HIS A 506 29.11 19.70 7.26
N PHE A 507 29.67 18.48 7.33
CA PHE A 507 28.85 17.27 7.52
C PHE A 507 28.73 16.95 9.03
N PHE A 508 27.47 17.03 9.52
CA PHE A 508 26.89 16.71 10.84
C PHE A 508 26.88 17.85 11.91
N PRO A 509 25.67 18.32 12.34
CA PRO A 509 25.04 17.68 13.49
C PRO A 509 23.54 17.41 13.30
N GLY A 510 23.15 16.17 13.54
CA GLY A 510 21.80 15.66 13.27
C GLY A 510 21.80 14.35 12.51
N ASP A 511 22.95 13.69 12.41
CA ASP A 511 23.04 12.26 12.15
C ASP A 511 22.20 11.49 13.17
N HIS A 512 20.93 11.36 12.85
CA HIS A 512 20.24 10.16 13.20
C HIS A 512 20.65 9.12 12.15
N PHE A 513 21.71 8.37 12.48
CA PHE A 513 22.23 7.23 11.72
C PHE A 513 21.15 6.17 11.49
N PHE A 514 21.04 5.68 10.26
CA PHE A 514 20.10 4.64 9.86
C PHE A 514 20.84 3.36 9.36
N PRO A 515 20.47 2.11 9.78
CA PRO A 515 21.09 0.87 9.30
C PRO A 515 20.15 0.04 8.40
N GLY A 516 20.46 -0.08 7.10
CA GLY A 516 19.75 -1.02 6.23
C GLY A 516 20.13 -1.02 4.75
N ASP A 517 20.41 0.15 4.15
CA ASP A 517 20.40 0.29 2.69
C ASP A 517 21.79 0.33 2.01
N HIS A 518 22.84 -0.15 2.66
CA HIS A 518 24.22 0.03 2.16
C HIS A 518 24.85 -1.16 1.41
N PHE A 519 24.07 -2.07 0.80
CA PHE A 519 24.66 -3.09 -0.09
C PHE A 519 23.74 -3.50 -1.26
N ALA A 520 23.66 -2.66 -2.29
CA ALA A 520 23.67 -3.11 -3.69
C ALA A 520 23.92 -1.90 -4.60
N GLY A 521 25.11 -1.85 -5.22
CA GLY A 521 25.53 -0.75 -6.08
C GLY A 521 24.62 -0.57 -7.28
N VAL A 522 23.88 0.56 -7.28
CA VAL A 522 23.41 1.23 -8.48
C VAL A 522 23.57 2.74 -8.23
N ASN A 523 24.36 3.40 -9.07
CA ASN A 523 24.55 4.86 -9.06
C ASN A 523 23.21 5.55 -9.38
N THR A 524 22.49 6.01 -8.37
CA THR A 524 21.51 7.09 -8.51
C THR A 524 21.53 7.93 -7.24
N ASP A 525 22.34 8.99 -7.24
CA ASP A 525 22.30 10.04 -6.23
C ASP A 525 21.02 10.87 -6.40
N TYR A 526 19.89 10.34 -5.92
CA TYR A 526 18.72 11.16 -5.59
C TYR A 526 18.90 11.58 -4.13
N GLN A 527 19.34 12.82 -3.92
CA GLN A 527 19.43 13.43 -2.59
C GLN A 527 18.06 13.39 -1.92
N PHE A 528 17.98 12.71 -0.78
CA PHE A 528 16.77 12.61 0.03
C PHE A 528 16.33 14.00 0.52
N PRO A 529 15.03 14.37 0.41
CA PRO A 529 14.48 15.53 1.11
C PRO A 529 14.13 15.21 2.59
N GLY A 530 14.71 14.17 3.19
CA GLY A 530 14.35 13.72 4.54
C GLY A 530 14.55 14.78 5.64
N ASP A 531 15.53 15.67 5.44
CA ASP A 531 16.01 16.55 6.52
C ASP A 531 15.38 17.96 6.48
N HIS A 532 14.84 18.37 5.32
CA HIS A 532 14.18 19.68 5.16
C HIS A 532 12.71 19.69 5.57
N PHE A 533 12.11 18.53 5.85
CA PHE A 533 10.70 18.41 6.27
C PHE A 533 10.47 18.32 7.79
N PHE A 534 11.53 18.48 8.60
CA PHE A 534 11.40 18.69 10.04
C PHE A 534 11.77 20.14 10.36
N PRO A 535 10.81 21.03 10.68
CA PRO A 535 11.16 22.29 11.30
C PRO A 535 11.84 21.97 12.63
N ILE A 536 13.16 22.12 12.67
CA ILE A 536 13.94 21.95 13.90
C ILE A 536 13.40 22.95 14.91
N ALA A 537 12.93 22.43 16.03
CA ALA A 537 12.48 23.21 17.18
C ALA A 537 13.68 23.95 17.79
N SER A 538 14.00 25.12 17.26
CA SER A 538 14.90 26.05 17.92
C SER A 538 14.14 26.77 19.05
N GLY A 539 14.22 26.22 20.25
CA GLY A 539 14.28 26.96 21.52
C GLY A 539 13.02 27.62 22.07
N ASP A 540 12.41 28.58 21.38
CA ASP A 540 11.61 29.62 22.08
C ASP A 540 10.29 30.02 21.40
N ARG A 541 9.77 29.21 20.46
CA ARG A 541 8.38 29.39 19.98
C ARG A 541 7.44 28.43 20.72
N PRO A 542 6.24 28.91 21.13
CA PRO A 542 5.30 28.10 21.90
C PRO A 542 5.07 26.79 21.17
N ALA A 543 5.19 25.70 21.94
CA ALA A 543 5.10 24.31 21.55
C ALA A 543 4.56 24.07 20.14
N MET A 544 5.31 23.26 19.39
CA MET A 544 4.88 22.54 18.19
C MET A 544 3.78 21.50 18.52
N SER A 545 2.79 21.89 19.33
CA SER A 545 1.58 21.14 19.65
C SER A 545 0.59 21.16 18.49
N ASP A 546 0.82 21.98 17.47
CA ASP A 546 0.06 21.91 16.24
C ASP A 546 0.64 20.81 15.35
N LEU A 547 0.14 19.60 15.57
CA LEU A 547 0.33 18.39 14.74
C LEU A 547 -0.11 18.59 13.26
N SER A 548 -0.41 19.82 12.82
CA SER A 548 -0.67 20.17 11.42
C SER A 548 0.52 19.80 10.51
N THR A 549 1.76 19.95 10.99
CA THR A 549 2.99 19.53 10.29
C THR A 549 3.18 18.01 10.18
N TRP A 550 2.38 17.21 10.89
CA TRP A 550 2.46 15.75 10.78
C TRP A 550 1.73 15.19 9.56
N ASN A 551 0.95 16.00 8.83
CA ASN A 551 0.24 15.54 7.65
C ASN A 551 1.00 15.93 6.38
N THR A 552 1.53 14.94 5.69
CA THR A 552 2.21 15.15 4.41
C THR A 552 2.00 13.97 3.50
N LEU A 553 1.76 14.23 2.23
CA LEU A 553 1.93 13.27 1.15
C LEU A 553 3.21 13.62 0.39
N ALA A 554 4.11 12.65 0.33
CA ALA A 554 5.24 12.63 -0.59
C ALA A 554 4.94 11.57 -1.68
N ALA A 555 4.92 11.96 -2.94
CA ALA A 555 4.81 11.05 -4.07
C ALA A 555 5.97 11.33 -5.02
N THR A 556 6.90 10.39 -5.14
CA THR A 556 8.16 10.55 -5.88
C THR A 556 8.43 9.39 -6.84
N GLY A 557 9.48 9.48 -7.67
CA GLY A 557 10.10 8.33 -8.35
C GLY A 557 9.15 7.51 -9.23
N GLY A 558 8.48 8.17 -10.18
CA GLY A 558 7.57 7.55 -11.13
C GLY A 558 6.24 7.09 -10.52
N THR A 559 5.73 7.77 -9.49
CA THR A 559 4.43 7.43 -8.90
C THR A 559 3.29 7.77 -9.87
N GLU A 560 2.33 6.86 -10.05
CA GLU A 560 1.23 7.01 -11.02
C GLU A 560 -0.15 7.04 -10.33
N PHE A 561 -0.98 8.03 -10.68
CA PHE A 561 -2.37 8.18 -10.28
C PHE A 561 -3.26 8.14 -11.52
N LEU A 562 -3.83 6.97 -11.83
CA LEU A 562 -4.46 6.74 -13.14
C LEU A 562 -5.96 6.45 -13.01
N ASN A 563 -6.79 7.06 -13.84
CA ASN A 563 -8.21 6.69 -13.96
C ASN A 563 -8.99 6.68 -12.63
N ASN A 564 -8.56 7.48 -11.66
CA ASN A 564 -9.27 7.59 -10.39
C ASN A 564 -10.53 8.45 -10.58
N PHE A 565 -11.58 8.11 -9.86
CA PHE A 565 -12.81 8.88 -9.83
C PHE A 565 -12.65 10.04 -8.86
N SER A 566 -13.37 11.15 -9.07
CA SER A 566 -13.38 12.31 -8.18
C SER A 566 -12.08 13.11 -8.04
N ALA A 567 -10.96 12.50 -7.72
CA ALA A 567 -9.66 13.14 -7.79
C ALA A 567 -8.55 12.09 -7.90
N GLY A 568 -7.42 12.44 -8.51
CA GLY A 568 -6.18 11.69 -8.33
C GLY A 568 -5.70 11.83 -6.87
N VAL A 569 -5.60 13.08 -6.41
CA VAL A 569 -5.23 13.44 -5.04
C VAL A 569 -6.23 14.47 -4.49
N ASP A 570 -6.90 14.17 -3.37
CA ASP A 570 -7.72 15.11 -2.59
C ASP A 570 -7.05 15.34 -1.22
N SER A 571 -6.57 16.55 -0.98
CA SER A 571 -5.83 16.92 0.23
C SER A 571 -6.49 18.06 1.00
N ARG A 572 -6.79 17.87 2.28
CA ARG A 572 -7.49 18.89 3.09
C ARG A 572 -6.75 19.17 4.39
N GLY A 573 -6.07 20.31 4.42
CA GLY A 573 -5.17 20.71 5.50
C GLY A 573 -3.86 19.93 5.52
N VAL A 574 -3.51 19.24 4.43
CA VAL A 574 -2.34 18.35 4.36
C VAL A 574 -1.36 18.87 3.31
N ASN A 575 -0.07 18.90 3.66
CA ASN A 575 0.98 19.37 2.77
C ASN A 575 1.25 18.34 1.66
N LEU A 576 1.59 18.83 0.48
CA LEU A 576 1.84 18.02 -0.70
C LEU A 576 3.26 18.23 -1.21
N TYR A 577 3.95 17.12 -1.45
CA TYR A 577 5.22 17.06 -2.15
C TYR A 577 5.10 16.00 -3.24
N ILE A 578 5.02 16.42 -4.50
CA ILE A 578 4.85 15.54 -5.64
C ILE A 578 5.99 15.85 -6.61
N ASP A 579 6.83 14.85 -6.87
CA ASP A 579 8.00 14.96 -7.73
C ASP A 579 8.04 13.75 -8.68
N ASP A 580 8.38 13.92 -9.95
CA ASP A 580 8.46 12.82 -10.92
C ASP A 580 7.22 11.88 -10.87
N ALA A 581 6.03 12.47 -10.97
CA ALA A 581 4.76 11.73 -10.86
C ALA A 581 3.83 12.01 -12.04
N THR A 582 2.97 11.04 -12.34
CA THR A 582 1.93 11.17 -13.37
C THR A 582 0.55 11.08 -12.74
N ILE A 583 -0.29 12.11 -12.94
CA ILE A 583 -1.71 12.10 -12.58
C ILE A 583 -2.54 12.22 -13.84
N SER A 584 -3.29 11.18 -14.19
CA SER A 584 -3.98 11.15 -15.47
C SER A 584 -5.34 10.46 -15.48
N GLY A 585 -6.20 10.93 -16.38
CA GLY A 585 -7.41 10.22 -16.78
C GLY A 585 -8.49 10.20 -15.71
N THR A 586 -8.48 11.13 -14.75
CA THR A 586 -9.49 11.11 -13.68
C THR A 586 -10.89 11.26 -14.26
N GLN A 587 -11.82 10.47 -13.72
CA GLN A 587 -13.15 10.28 -14.29
C GLN A 587 -14.21 10.86 -13.38
N ARG A 588 -15.31 11.31 -14.00
CA ARG A 588 -16.53 11.59 -13.25
C ARG A 588 -17.15 10.27 -12.81
N SER A 589 -17.76 10.33 -11.64
CA SER A 589 -18.67 9.29 -11.17
C SER A 589 -19.68 8.88 -12.25
N PRO A 590 -19.94 7.57 -12.46
CA PRO A 590 -21.01 7.09 -13.32
C PRO A 590 -22.41 7.56 -12.86
N ASP A 591 -22.57 7.80 -11.56
CA ASP A 591 -23.86 8.16 -10.93
C ASP A 591 -24.23 9.63 -11.15
N PHE A 592 -23.29 10.47 -11.59
CA PHE A 592 -23.59 11.87 -11.91
C PHE A 592 -24.10 11.98 -13.35
N SER A 593 -25.43 12.15 -13.46
CA SER A 593 -26.15 12.43 -14.71
C SER A 593 -25.45 13.54 -15.53
N MET A 594 -25.18 13.25 -16.81
CA MET A 594 -24.47 14.13 -17.76
C MET A 594 -25.27 15.37 -18.21
N VAL A 595 -25.98 16.03 -17.30
CA VAL A 595 -26.76 17.21 -17.68
C VAL A 595 -25.81 18.38 -17.95
N ALA A 596 -25.67 18.67 -19.24
CA ALA A 596 -25.06 19.83 -19.91
C ALA A 596 -23.53 19.96 -19.89
N ASN A 597 -23.00 20.35 -21.05
CA ASN A 597 -21.60 20.64 -21.41
C ASN A 597 -20.96 21.79 -20.61
N SER A 598 -21.57 22.24 -19.52
CA SER A 598 -20.99 23.28 -18.67
C SER A 598 -19.83 22.70 -17.87
N ILE A 599 -18.65 23.29 -18.04
CA ILE A 599 -17.50 23.02 -17.20
C ILE A 599 -17.76 23.67 -15.85
N ASP A 600 -17.61 22.89 -14.79
CA ASP A 600 -17.83 23.35 -13.43
C ASP A 600 -16.65 22.84 -12.60
N VAL A 601 -15.79 23.77 -12.18
CA VAL A 601 -14.63 23.49 -11.34
C VAL A 601 -15.01 23.04 -9.94
N SER A 602 -16.30 23.15 -9.56
CA SER A 602 -16.83 22.54 -8.34
C SER A 602 -17.06 21.05 -8.46
N LYS A 603 -17.14 20.54 -9.69
CA LYS A 603 -17.47 19.14 -9.91
C LYS A 603 -16.24 18.27 -9.76
N PRO A 604 -16.42 17.04 -9.24
CA PRO A 604 -15.36 16.05 -9.14
C PRO A 604 -14.67 15.76 -10.48
N ALA A 605 -13.58 14.99 -10.38
CA ALA A 605 -12.64 14.51 -11.38
C ALA A 605 -11.43 15.41 -11.64
N HIS A 606 -10.90 16.09 -10.61
CA HIS A 606 -9.66 16.86 -10.75
C HIS A 606 -8.43 15.95 -10.75
N GLY A 607 -7.33 16.38 -11.37
CA GLY A 607 -6.05 15.69 -11.15
C GLY A 607 -5.66 15.79 -9.67
N ILE A 608 -5.42 17.02 -9.22
CA ILE A 608 -5.12 17.34 -7.82
C ILE A 608 -6.15 18.35 -7.31
N TYR A 609 -6.73 18.07 -6.16
CA TYR A 609 -7.51 19.01 -5.37
C TYR A 609 -6.86 19.18 -4.00
N PHE A 610 -6.64 20.42 -3.58
CA PHE A 610 -6.23 20.68 -2.22
C PHE A 610 -6.91 21.90 -1.60
N LEU A 611 -7.14 21.83 -0.29
CA LEU A 611 -7.79 22.86 0.50
C LEU A 611 -6.97 23.15 1.75
N SER A 612 -6.60 24.42 1.96
CA SER A 612 -5.91 24.87 3.18
C SER A 612 -4.59 24.16 3.45
N ALA A 613 -3.85 23.79 2.39
CA ALA A 613 -2.47 23.33 2.50
C ALA A 613 -1.54 24.51 2.83
N ASP A 614 -0.55 24.27 3.68
CA ASP A 614 0.48 25.26 4.01
C ASP A 614 1.60 25.23 2.97
N VAL A 615 1.97 24.03 2.50
CA VAL A 615 2.98 23.83 1.47
C VAL A 615 2.48 22.86 0.42
N VAL A 616 2.57 23.27 -0.84
CA VAL A 616 2.38 22.42 -2.02
C VAL A 616 3.59 22.58 -2.92
N HIS A 617 4.28 21.49 -3.20
CA HIS A 617 5.41 21.46 -4.12
C HIS A 617 5.14 20.41 -5.19
N LEU A 618 5.07 20.85 -6.44
CA LEU A 618 4.95 20.00 -7.62
C LEU A 618 6.22 20.22 -8.46
N SER A 619 6.94 19.15 -8.75
CA SER A 619 8.15 19.16 -9.56
C SER A 619 8.09 18.01 -10.56
N GLN A 620 8.54 18.21 -11.80
CA GLN A 620 8.63 17.14 -12.80
C GLN A 620 7.33 16.31 -12.94
N THR A 621 6.19 16.95 -12.76
CA THR A 621 4.89 16.27 -12.63
C THR A 621 4.08 16.41 -13.90
N ALA A 622 3.51 15.30 -14.39
CA ALA A 622 2.62 15.28 -15.54
C ALA A 622 1.15 15.15 -15.11
N ILE A 623 0.32 16.15 -15.43
CA ILE A 623 -1.11 16.20 -15.07
C ILE A 623 -1.96 16.25 -16.35
N LEU A 624 -2.49 15.09 -16.73
CA LEU A 624 -2.91 14.83 -18.11
C LEU A 624 -4.36 14.33 -18.20
N GLU A 625 -5.12 14.85 -19.16
CA GLU A 625 -6.40 14.25 -19.59
C GLU A 625 -7.44 14.06 -18.47
N ASN A 626 -7.42 14.91 -17.44
CA ASN A 626 -8.40 14.84 -16.36
C ASN A 626 -9.75 15.39 -16.83
N HIS A 627 -10.85 14.75 -16.43
CA HIS A 627 -12.19 15.22 -16.78
C HIS A 627 -12.55 16.54 -16.08
N GLY A 628 -11.97 16.80 -14.91
CA GLY A 628 -12.00 18.07 -14.21
C GLY A 628 -10.82 18.95 -14.60
N ALA A 629 -10.42 19.81 -13.68
CA ALA A 629 -9.23 20.63 -13.84
C ALA A 629 -7.98 19.82 -13.49
N GLY A 630 -6.83 20.18 -14.04
CA GLY A 630 -5.56 19.55 -13.68
C GLY A 630 -5.27 19.74 -12.19
N ILE A 631 -5.28 21.01 -11.73
CA ILE A 631 -5.02 21.38 -10.33
C ILE A 631 -6.13 22.32 -9.85
N VAL A 632 -6.62 22.10 -8.63
CA VAL A 632 -7.50 23.03 -7.92
C VAL A 632 -6.99 23.23 -6.50
N GLY A 633 -6.67 24.48 -6.16
CA GLY A 633 -6.19 24.90 -4.86
C GLY A 633 -7.07 25.99 -4.26
N HIS A 634 -7.54 25.76 -3.04
CA HIS A 634 -8.36 26.74 -2.29
C HIS A 634 -7.77 27.08 -0.94
N ARG A 635 -7.89 28.35 -0.53
CA ARG A 635 -7.48 28.86 0.78
C ARG A 635 -6.04 28.52 1.12
N LEU A 636 -5.14 28.74 0.16
CA LEU A 636 -3.69 28.64 0.32
C LEU A 636 -3.22 29.49 1.50
N LYS A 637 -2.62 28.87 2.50
CA LYS A 637 -2.09 29.57 3.68
C LYS A 637 -0.60 29.90 3.56
N GLY A 638 0.13 29.15 2.74
CA GLY A 638 1.54 29.34 2.54
C GLY A 638 1.93 29.31 1.07
N TYR A 639 2.85 28.42 0.73
CA TYR A 639 3.61 28.47 -0.52
C TYR A 639 3.24 27.31 -1.45
N THR A 640 2.89 27.63 -2.70
CA THR A 640 2.66 26.66 -3.77
C THR A 640 3.73 26.83 -4.85
N THR A 641 4.44 25.76 -5.18
CA THR A 641 5.39 25.70 -6.30
C THR A 641 4.97 24.70 -7.35
N ILE A 642 5.15 25.07 -8.61
CA ILE A 642 4.98 24.20 -9.76
C ILE A 642 6.20 24.39 -10.66
N ASN A 643 7.09 23.41 -10.66
CA ASN A 643 8.36 23.47 -11.36
C ASN A 643 8.47 22.34 -12.37
N ASP A 644 9.02 22.61 -13.55
CA ASP A 644 9.35 21.59 -14.57
C ASP A 644 8.19 20.63 -14.89
N SER A 645 6.94 21.12 -14.80
CA SER A 645 5.74 20.28 -14.84
C SER A 645 4.92 20.51 -16.10
N VAL A 646 4.16 19.49 -16.52
CA VAL A 646 3.32 19.53 -17.71
C VAL A 646 1.86 19.31 -17.33
N ILE A 647 1.02 20.31 -17.59
CA ILE A 647 -0.41 20.30 -17.31
C ILE A 647 -1.16 20.43 -18.63
N MET A 648 -1.74 19.33 -19.12
CA MET A 648 -2.35 19.33 -20.45
C MET A 648 -3.63 18.52 -20.59
N LEU A 649 -4.44 18.92 -21.57
CA LEU A 649 -5.65 18.22 -22.00
C LEU A 649 -6.70 18.06 -20.88
N ASN A 650 -6.66 18.90 -19.85
CA ASN A 650 -7.63 18.88 -18.77
C ASN A 650 -8.92 19.60 -19.19
N ARG A 651 -10.07 18.95 -18.98
CA ARG A 651 -11.37 19.40 -19.52
C ARG A 651 -11.99 20.54 -18.74
N ALA A 652 -11.60 20.79 -17.49
CA ALA A 652 -12.14 21.91 -16.70
C ALA A 652 -11.14 23.01 -16.35
N GLY A 653 -10.01 23.05 -17.05
CA GLY A 653 -8.94 24.03 -16.82
C GLY A 653 -7.62 23.35 -16.50
N GLY A 654 -6.51 24.07 -16.71
CA GLY A 654 -5.18 23.59 -16.34
C GLY A 654 -5.01 23.65 -14.82
N ALA A 655 -4.94 24.86 -14.26
CA ALA A 655 -4.85 25.07 -12.82
C ALA A 655 -5.74 26.22 -12.32
N TRP A 656 -6.29 26.06 -11.12
CA TRP A 656 -7.17 27.02 -10.46
C TRP A 656 -6.73 27.27 -9.03
N PHE A 657 -6.38 28.51 -8.69
CA PHE A 657 -5.99 28.90 -7.33
C PHE A 657 -6.84 30.06 -6.83
N GLN A 658 -7.44 29.92 -5.65
CA GLN A 658 -8.31 30.95 -5.10
C GLN A 658 -8.19 31.07 -3.58
N ASN A 659 -7.98 32.32 -3.14
CA ASN A 659 -8.01 32.68 -1.73
C ASN A 659 -9.08 33.72 -1.41
N ASP A 660 -9.69 33.57 -0.24
CA ASP A 660 -10.80 34.42 0.20
C ASP A 660 -10.30 35.80 0.66
N THR A 661 -9.41 35.85 1.66
CA THR A 661 -9.04 37.11 2.35
C THR A 661 -7.54 37.38 2.42
N GLN A 662 -6.70 36.35 2.53
CA GLN A 662 -5.25 36.51 2.60
C GLN A 662 -4.61 36.03 1.30
N PRO A 663 -3.74 36.84 0.67
CA PRO A 663 -2.99 36.40 -0.49
C PRO A 663 -2.17 35.15 -0.17
N GLY A 664 -2.27 34.13 -1.03
CA GLY A 664 -1.37 32.98 -1.00
C GLY A 664 -0.17 33.25 -1.89
N VAL A 665 0.91 32.49 -1.74
CA VAL A 665 2.08 32.64 -2.62
C VAL A 665 2.09 31.50 -3.63
N LEU A 666 2.12 31.85 -4.91
CA LEU A 666 2.13 30.92 -6.03
C LEU A 666 3.35 31.18 -6.92
N SER A 667 4.26 30.22 -6.99
CA SER A 667 5.39 30.23 -7.93
C SER A 667 5.25 29.14 -8.98
N ILE A 668 5.44 29.49 -10.24
CA ILE A 668 5.39 28.59 -11.39
C ILE A 668 6.62 28.85 -12.25
N GLU A 669 7.46 27.83 -12.41
CA GLU A 669 8.72 27.92 -13.14
C GLU A 669 8.84 26.78 -14.14
N HIS A 670 9.38 27.05 -15.33
CA HIS A 670 9.72 26.03 -16.34
C HIS A 670 8.59 25.05 -16.67
N SER A 671 7.33 25.49 -16.55
CA SER A 671 6.17 24.61 -16.62
C SER A 671 5.32 24.89 -17.85
N THR A 672 4.67 23.85 -18.38
CA THR A 672 3.88 23.93 -19.61
C THR A 672 2.41 23.65 -19.34
N PHE A 673 1.55 24.59 -19.74
CA PHE A 673 0.10 24.50 -19.73
C PHE A 673 -0.39 24.47 -21.17
N VAL A 674 -0.83 23.31 -21.66
CA VAL A 674 -1.16 23.16 -23.09
C VAL A 674 -2.48 22.45 -23.35
N ARG A 675 -3.30 23.02 -24.24
CA ARG A 675 -4.58 22.43 -24.67
C ARG A 675 -5.54 22.09 -23.53
N ASN A 676 -5.48 22.87 -22.45
CA ASN A 676 -6.50 22.82 -21.42
C ASN A 676 -7.77 23.52 -21.93
N THR A 677 -8.93 23.12 -21.41
CA THR A 677 -10.21 23.75 -21.78
C THR A 677 -10.56 24.84 -20.79
N ALA A 678 -11.25 25.89 -21.21
CA ALA A 678 -11.60 27.08 -20.42
C ALA A 678 -10.40 27.98 -20.07
N ILE A 679 -9.54 27.59 -19.14
CA ILE A 679 -8.44 28.45 -18.67
C ILE A 679 -7.17 27.62 -18.51
N GLY A 680 -6.03 28.13 -18.96
CA GLY A 680 -4.73 27.51 -18.68
C GLY A 680 -4.38 27.62 -17.19
N LEU A 681 -4.24 28.85 -16.69
CA LEU A 681 -4.01 29.17 -15.29
C LEU A 681 -4.99 30.24 -14.78
N PHE A 682 -5.74 29.95 -13.73
CA PHE A 682 -6.53 30.93 -12.99
C PHE A 682 -5.93 31.15 -11.61
N ALA A 683 -5.71 32.40 -11.22
CA ALA A 683 -5.32 32.75 -9.86
C ALA A 683 -6.07 33.99 -9.36
N SER A 684 -6.66 33.88 -8.17
CA SER A 684 -7.38 34.95 -7.50
C SER A 684 -6.85 35.18 -6.09
N ASN A 685 -6.57 36.45 -5.77
CA ASN A 685 -6.01 36.87 -4.49
C ASN A 685 -4.71 36.13 -4.18
N GLN A 686 -3.72 36.21 -5.08
CA GLN A 686 -2.43 35.55 -4.94
C GLN A 686 -1.28 36.56 -5.14
N GLU A 687 -0.16 36.29 -4.48
CA GLU A 687 1.17 36.80 -4.85
C GLU A 687 1.80 35.81 -5.83
N ILE A 688 1.91 36.19 -7.09
CA ILE A 688 2.19 35.31 -8.23
C ILE A 688 3.60 35.54 -8.75
N GLN A 689 4.35 34.47 -8.97
CA GLN A 689 5.60 34.47 -9.71
C GLN A 689 5.50 33.43 -10.81
N VAL A 690 5.36 33.88 -12.06
CA VAL A 690 5.42 33.00 -13.23
C VAL A 690 6.68 33.34 -14.01
N ASN A 691 7.56 32.36 -14.19
CA ASN A 691 8.80 32.54 -14.92
C ASN A 691 9.04 31.39 -15.91
N GLN A 692 9.52 31.70 -17.12
CA GLN A 692 9.95 30.70 -18.11
C GLN A 692 8.92 29.58 -18.35
N SER A 693 7.63 29.93 -18.39
CA SER A 693 6.54 28.96 -18.49
C SER A 693 5.69 29.20 -19.73
N ASP A 694 5.06 28.14 -20.25
CA ASP A 694 4.33 28.18 -21.51
C ASP A 694 2.82 28.00 -21.27
N PHE A 695 1.99 28.87 -21.84
CA PHE A 695 0.53 28.84 -21.77
C PHE A 695 -0.04 28.86 -23.19
N MET A 696 -0.33 27.67 -23.72
CA MET A 696 -0.60 27.49 -25.13
C MET A 696 -1.90 26.75 -25.43
N LEU A 697 -2.55 27.17 -26.52
CA LEU A 697 -3.67 26.44 -27.13
C LEU A 697 -4.84 26.19 -26.15
N THR A 698 -5.06 27.05 -25.16
CA THR A 698 -6.24 26.97 -24.31
C THR A 698 -7.50 27.11 -25.16
N LEU A 699 -8.41 26.16 -24.99
CA LEU A 699 -9.63 26.04 -25.80
C LEU A 699 -10.78 26.82 -25.17
N ASP A 700 -11.54 27.52 -26.01
CA ASP A 700 -12.73 28.26 -25.59
C ASP A 700 -13.80 27.30 -25.04
N ALA A 701 -14.32 27.61 -23.86
CA ALA A 701 -15.43 26.89 -23.26
C ALA A 701 -16.22 27.75 -22.28
N SER A 702 -17.49 27.40 -22.12
CA SER A 702 -18.38 28.00 -21.14
C SER A 702 -18.10 27.44 -19.75
N LEU A 703 -17.49 28.26 -18.90
CA LEU A 703 -17.26 27.97 -17.49
C LEU A 703 -18.49 28.40 -16.69
N ASN A 704 -19.08 27.48 -15.93
CA ASN A 704 -20.18 27.78 -15.04
C ASN A 704 -19.65 28.07 -13.63
N LEU A 705 -19.73 29.33 -13.22
CA LEU A 705 -19.41 29.82 -11.88
C LEU A 705 -20.69 30.03 -11.07
N GLY A 706 -21.54 29.00 -11.01
CA GLY A 706 -22.82 29.00 -10.31
C GLY A 706 -23.97 29.56 -11.15
N ASN A 707 -24.32 30.83 -10.96
CA ASN A 707 -25.41 31.49 -11.71
C ASN A 707 -24.92 32.21 -12.97
N THR A 708 -23.61 32.19 -13.20
CA THR A 708 -22.96 32.97 -14.24
C THR A 708 -22.16 32.05 -15.15
N ILE A 709 -22.42 32.15 -16.45
CA ILE A 709 -21.63 31.46 -17.47
C ILE A 709 -20.63 32.46 -18.03
N VAL A 710 -19.35 32.13 -17.95
CA VAL A 710 -18.26 32.92 -18.49
C VAL A 710 -17.69 32.21 -19.72
N SER A 711 -17.52 32.93 -20.84
CA SER A 711 -16.65 32.43 -21.91
C SER A 711 -15.21 32.51 -21.43
N ALA A 712 -14.56 31.36 -21.33
CA ALA A 712 -13.18 31.24 -20.95
C ALA A 712 -12.39 30.69 -22.13
N GLY A 713 -11.19 31.16 -22.39
CA GLY A 713 -10.31 30.59 -23.40
C GLY A 713 -8.89 31.12 -23.28
N ASP A 714 -8.53 31.52 -22.07
CA ASP A 714 -7.36 32.35 -21.82
C ASP A 714 -6.15 31.50 -21.41
N GLY A 715 -4.95 31.92 -21.81
CA GLY A 715 -3.71 31.31 -21.33
C GLY A 715 -3.62 31.42 -19.81
N ALA A 716 -3.71 32.64 -19.29
CA ALA A 716 -3.75 32.93 -17.85
C ALA A 716 -4.82 33.99 -17.50
N GLN A 717 -5.41 33.87 -16.31
CA GLN A 717 -6.35 34.84 -15.73
C GLN A 717 -5.95 35.18 -14.29
N PHE A 718 -5.81 36.47 -13.98
CA PHE A 718 -5.43 36.96 -12.65
C PHE A 718 -6.43 38.00 -12.11
N LEU A 719 -6.93 37.76 -10.89
CA LEU A 719 -7.91 38.62 -10.21
C LEU A 719 -7.41 39.03 -8.82
N ASN A 720 -7.49 40.32 -8.46
CA ASN A 720 -6.98 40.87 -7.20
C ASN A 720 -5.60 40.31 -6.79
N SER A 721 -4.72 40.09 -7.77
CA SER A 721 -3.44 39.42 -7.54
C SER A 721 -2.28 40.37 -7.81
N THR A 722 -1.14 40.14 -7.17
CA THR A 722 0.06 40.93 -7.39
C THR A 722 1.22 40.02 -7.80
N GLY A 723 2.22 40.54 -8.50
CA GLY A 723 3.48 39.82 -8.69
C GLY A 723 4.10 39.96 -10.07
N ARG A 724 4.75 38.90 -10.56
CA ARG A 724 5.56 38.91 -11.79
C ARG A 724 5.14 37.82 -12.76
N PHE A 725 5.15 38.15 -14.05
CA PHE A 725 4.94 37.22 -15.15
C PHE A 725 6.00 37.47 -16.22
N THR A 726 7.09 36.69 -16.17
CA THR A 726 8.30 36.96 -16.94
C THR A 726 8.76 35.80 -17.79
N SER A 727 9.48 36.11 -18.88
CA SER A 727 10.19 35.17 -19.74
C SER A 727 9.35 34.00 -20.25
N SER A 728 8.03 34.18 -20.37
CA SER A 728 7.04 33.12 -20.60
C SER A 728 6.50 33.17 -22.03
N ASP A 729 5.81 32.12 -22.48
CA ASP A 729 5.21 32.06 -23.82
C ASP A 729 3.69 31.87 -23.76
N CYS A 730 2.93 32.84 -24.28
CA CYS A 730 1.47 32.82 -24.28
C CYS A 730 0.95 32.84 -25.72
N ARG A 731 0.66 31.66 -26.30
CA ARG A 731 0.36 31.54 -27.74
C ARG A 731 -0.87 30.69 -28.07
N LYS A 732 -1.56 31.13 -29.13
CA LYS A 732 -2.65 30.43 -29.81
C LYS A 732 -3.80 30.04 -28.89
N ASN A 733 -4.00 30.77 -27.81
CA ASN A 733 -5.19 30.66 -26.97
C ASN A 733 -6.40 31.20 -27.74
N ASP A 734 -7.59 30.66 -27.47
CA ASP A 734 -8.79 31.00 -28.23
C ASP A 734 -9.37 32.37 -27.86
N ARG A 735 -9.12 32.89 -26.64
CA ARG A 735 -9.52 34.23 -26.18
C ARG A 735 -8.31 35.15 -26.02
N PHE A 736 -7.71 35.25 -24.83
CA PHE A 736 -6.53 36.07 -24.54
C PHE A 736 -5.32 35.22 -24.11
N GLY A 737 -4.14 35.83 -24.11
CA GLY A 737 -2.91 35.22 -23.61
C GLY A 737 -2.90 35.39 -22.10
N LEU A 738 -3.16 36.62 -21.67
CA LEU A 738 -3.35 36.99 -20.29
C LEU A 738 -4.57 37.91 -20.14
N PHE A 739 -5.44 37.61 -19.18
CA PHE A 739 -6.48 38.49 -18.70
C PHE A 739 -6.19 38.87 -17.25
N ALA A 740 -6.20 40.17 -16.94
CA ALA A 740 -6.03 40.66 -15.58
C ALA A 740 -7.13 41.66 -15.21
N ALA A 741 -7.70 41.52 -14.01
CA ALA A 741 -8.76 42.41 -13.54
C ALA A 741 -8.72 42.67 -12.04
N ALA A 742 -9.56 43.62 -11.61
CA ALA A 742 -9.87 43.91 -10.21
C ALA A 742 -8.63 44.17 -9.36
N GLY A 743 -7.98 45.32 -9.52
CA GLY A 743 -6.84 45.70 -8.68
C GLY A 743 -5.59 44.82 -8.83
N THR A 744 -5.50 44.02 -9.89
CA THR A 744 -4.32 43.20 -10.18
C THR A 744 -3.13 44.07 -10.58
N GLU A 745 -1.95 43.84 -9.97
CA GLU A 745 -0.70 44.58 -10.23
C GLU A 745 0.40 43.60 -10.65
N LEU A 746 0.78 43.61 -11.93
CA LEU A 746 1.72 42.65 -12.50
C LEU A 746 2.89 43.34 -13.19
N ASP A 747 4.09 42.85 -12.89
CA ASP A 747 5.32 43.14 -13.63
C ASP A 747 5.46 42.12 -14.77
N LEU A 748 5.33 42.59 -16.01
CA LEU A 748 5.42 41.78 -17.22
C LEU A 748 6.78 42.05 -17.90
N GLY A 749 7.58 41.02 -18.13
CA GLY A 749 8.91 41.20 -18.73
C GLY A 749 9.39 40.00 -19.53
N GLY A 750 9.85 40.19 -20.77
CA GLY A 750 10.41 39.10 -21.58
C GLY A 750 9.43 38.03 -22.05
N THR A 751 8.12 38.27 -21.93
CA THR A 751 7.07 37.32 -22.34
C THR A 751 6.74 37.48 -23.82
N THR A 752 6.65 36.36 -24.55
CA THR A 752 6.16 36.38 -25.93
C THR A 752 4.66 36.13 -25.97
N TRP A 753 3.97 36.88 -26.81
CA TRP A 753 2.52 36.79 -26.99
C TRP A 753 2.19 36.44 -28.44
N GLY A 754 1.08 35.74 -28.66
CA GLY A 754 0.53 35.59 -30.01
C GLY A 754 -0.69 34.69 -30.06
N ASN A 755 -1.90 35.27 -30.11
CA ASN A 755 -3.17 34.52 -30.04
C ASN A 755 -3.91 34.41 -31.37
N ARG A 756 -4.93 33.54 -31.40
CA ARG A 756 -5.74 33.29 -32.60
C ARG A 756 -6.70 34.43 -32.95
N ARG A 757 -7.23 35.14 -31.94
CA ARG A 757 -8.23 36.22 -32.12
C ARG A 757 -7.64 37.63 -32.07
N GLY A 758 -6.32 37.77 -32.12
CA GLY A 758 -5.63 39.06 -32.23
C GLY A 758 -5.30 39.76 -30.90
N ASP A 759 -6.10 39.55 -29.85
CA ASP A 759 -5.84 40.17 -28.54
C ASP A 759 -4.88 39.33 -27.68
N GLU A 760 -3.78 39.94 -27.28
CA GLU A 760 -2.70 39.29 -26.52
C GLU A 760 -2.93 39.41 -25.01
N VAL A 761 -3.20 40.63 -24.55
CA VAL A 761 -3.42 40.96 -23.13
C VAL A 761 -4.66 41.82 -22.98
N ALA A 762 -5.53 41.47 -22.05
CA ALA A 762 -6.73 42.23 -21.71
C ALA A 762 -6.70 42.67 -20.25
N LEU A 763 -7.00 43.96 -20.02
CA LEU A 763 -7.06 44.56 -18.68
C LEU A 763 -8.46 45.08 -18.39
N ALA A 764 -8.92 44.88 -17.16
CA ALA A 764 -10.22 45.35 -16.75
C ALA A 764 -10.28 45.91 -15.33
N SER A 765 -11.09 46.95 -15.13
CA SER A 765 -11.17 47.67 -13.84
C SER A 765 -12.02 46.97 -12.77
N THR A 766 -12.92 46.05 -13.15
CA THR A 766 -13.85 45.37 -12.24
C THR A 766 -13.95 43.88 -12.57
N GLU A 767 -14.34 43.04 -11.60
CA GLU A 767 -14.55 41.61 -11.84
C GLU A 767 -15.72 41.34 -12.80
N ASP A 768 -16.78 42.15 -12.75
CA ASP A 768 -17.96 42.00 -13.62
C ASP A 768 -17.65 42.07 -15.12
N SER A 769 -16.51 42.65 -15.48
CA SER A 769 -16.02 42.76 -16.85
C SER A 769 -15.59 41.42 -17.46
N ILE A 770 -15.36 40.40 -16.63
CA ILE A 770 -15.09 39.01 -17.05
C ILE A 770 -16.18 38.52 -18.02
N LEU A 771 -17.41 39.03 -17.86
CA LEU A 771 -18.61 38.70 -18.63
C LEU A 771 -18.79 39.52 -19.91
N SER A 772 -18.03 40.60 -20.10
CA SER A 772 -18.21 41.51 -21.24
C SER A 772 -17.20 41.21 -22.34
N GLU A 773 -17.68 41.04 -23.57
CA GLU A 773 -16.81 40.95 -24.77
C GLU A 773 -16.16 42.31 -25.10
N THR A 774 -16.65 43.41 -24.55
CA THR A 774 -16.15 44.78 -24.77
C THR A 774 -15.18 45.18 -23.67
N LEU A 775 -13.92 44.79 -23.82
CA LEU A 775 -12.83 45.17 -22.91
C LEU A 775 -11.93 46.24 -23.55
N THR A 776 -11.37 47.13 -22.71
CA THR A 776 -10.37 48.11 -23.13
C THR A 776 -9.05 47.39 -23.40
N GLN A 777 -8.59 47.44 -24.65
CA GLN A 777 -7.32 46.85 -25.05
C GLN A 777 -6.16 47.58 -24.36
N ALA A 778 -5.27 46.84 -23.71
CA ALA A 778 -4.00 47.39 -23.24
C ALA A 778 -3.00 47.29 -24.39
N THR A 779 -2.58 48.43 -24.93
CA THR A 779 -1.50 48.45 -25.92
C THR A 779 -0.20 48.09 -25.20
N VAL A 780 0.28 46.85 -25.36
CA VAL A 780 1.59 46.45 -24.86
C VAL A 780 2.64 47.17 -25.69
N THR A 781 3.30 48.17 -25.12
CA THR A 781 4.44 48.83 -25.76
C THR A 781 5.67 47.96 -25.56
N SER A 782 5.97 47.08 -26.51
CA SER A 782 7.24 46.35 -26.51
C SER A 782 8.39 47.31 -26.88
N GLU A 783 9.21 47.72 -25.90
CA GLU A 783 10.55 48.25 -26.17
C GLU A 783 11.48 47.08 -26.54
N GLU A 784 11.33 46.55 -27.74
CA GLU A 784 12.37 45.90 -28.57
C GLU A 784 11.67 45.13 -29.69
N THR A 785 11.57 45.78 -30.85
CA THR A 785 11.19 45.12 -32.09
C THR A 785 12.36 44.28 -32.59
N LEU A 786 12.38 42.98 -32.27
CA LEU A 786 13.11 42.03 -33.09
C LEU A 786 12.40 41.93 -34.46
N PRO A 787 13.13 41.96 -35.60
CA PRO A 787 12.52 42.03 -36.91
C PRO A 787 11.77 40.72 -37.22
N SER A 788 10.45 40.79 -37.24
CA SER A 788 9.56 39.75 -37.73
C SER A 788 9.64 39.64 -39.25
N THR A 789 10.67 38.96 -39.76
CA THR A 789 10.64 38.40 -41.12
C THR A 789 10.35 36.92 -41.06
N LEU A 790 9.07 36.56 -41.05
CA LEU A 790 8.45 35.43 -41.76
C LEU A 790 7.00 35.33 -41.30
N TRP A 791 6.09 35.14 -42.25
CA TRP A 791 4.62 35.16 -42.15
C TRP A 791 3.97 36.54 -42.16
N GLY A 792 3.40 36.88 -43.31
CA GLY A 792 2.87 38.20 -43.62
C GLY A 792 1.37 38.37 -43.32
N LYS A 793 1.06 39.65 -43.08
CA LYS A 793 -0.18 40.43 -43.36
C LYS A 793 -1.33 40.41 -42.33
N PRO A 794 -2.05 41.55 -42.22
CA PRO A 794 -1.59 42.85 -41.74
C PRO A 794 -2.47 43.37 -40.58
N ALA A 795 -1.96 44.39 -39.89
CA ALA A 795 -2.59 45.12 -38.81
C ALA A 795 -4.05 45.55 -39.07
N ASN A 796 -4.91 45.24 -38.10
CA ASN A 796 -5.61 46.23 -37.28
C ASN A 796 -6.08 45.58 -35.98
#